data_AF-A0A8C2AJK1-F1
#
_entry.id   AF-A0A8C2AJK1-F1
#
_cell.length_a   1.000
_cell.length_b   1.000
_cell.length_c   1.000
_cell.angle_alpha   90.00
_cell.angle_beta   90.00
_cell.angle_gamma   90.00
#
_symmetry.space_group_name_H-M   'P 1'
#
loop_
_entity.id
_entity.type
_entity.pdbx_description
1 polymer ?
#
loop_
_entity_poly.entity_id
_entity_poly.type
_entity_poly.pdbx_seq_one_letter_code
_entity_poly.pdbx_strand_id
1 'polypeptide(L)'
;MFKMFYLFFYTILMTTLTIATLNVRSVRSPIRAQSILSFLSTFPADMFLLQECAIPFLKNYNKWAEEWPHGPSMWSGSNSNKADGVALLVKNPHVLVKGSTVVRDGRILLIKASFLGREFKVLNIYGHTEKNDRYDLFKEAQSHLLGRKPTILAGDFNCVINKEDRRGAGENFREDKTSFLLRDLVKDFKLTDAYKTMHPGKCGYTWFSGDDTKASRIDYVFFRDLGLEDARLTPLFFSDHSMLSCTFSLPPGVTIGKGLWKLNCSLLEDKSIVKGYKEQYCKWQTLQDFFESRAQWWEMVKGRTQTYFKQAGRKKKEKEKRQMVGLQRRLQRYFDFRNQGLDFNDEIKEVQKEMLKIAERESKGIILRSKERNIEEGEKCTRYFFKKILNKSGAIIKLKNTKGEEKTKTEDILEIVEDFYEELYKEKVTENEVLKEVLTFIEKTIKDGTSLNKDFVPFELDKVLKNFKKGKTPGADGLPLEFYETFWDILKQDLMTVFNDLDDLDSLPDSFRLGIMTLLYKKNDKTDLKNWRPITLLNMDCKIFSKLLTTRMSTFLTDLIHPDQACAVPGRKITDSLVLIRDVICHARDRNIRLLALNLDFEKAFDRVSQRYLFQVLEKMGFPGRFLKWVGLLYSDITSKILINGNLSKAIKICSGVRQGCPLSPLLYVAGIEPLAQVLRRDVWIKGLTIPGTRGLTAKTVLYMDDINLLCTDIVSVRRTMDITDWFGRAAGARLNRDKTRIQFFGPWERSEIDNVTDIRHETDLKILGVNFDKDGGGNGNWEELMKKTRQRLSFWGLRNLTLEGKILIIKAMILPLFLLVCSVFIPPRPLFLALDRAIFHFLWGSGWERLRREEMKRATRNGGKGVPDMNLFLGAKYTALHIKYATSVSSHKTVALARYGMGSFLRAKRMLPVDQTVPLAFHPPPAYAFITKFLRRFKLENEKMEILTNHRAMISIVQGREQVCPIKGLSLVEAKRVWHNVSHPALRNRHRDLAWMAAHEILPVRAVMHSRGMSKNQLCPRPGCGRPETVRHALWECSVVRNLWAKAGPQQFPYLPPGGVPDYRTTLTGEVSQEGMPAQLLTATWLTINCIKDAIWTSRNLVVGKRMQVSVHSIIQLAKYRLQEYTAWRYSDEGDGHRP
;
A
#
# COMPACT_ATOMS: atom_id res chain seq x y z
N MET A 1 6.94 44.08 12.81
CA MET A 1 5.48 44.20 12.58
C MET A 1 4.96 43.39 11.38
N PHE A 2 5.50 43.54 10.17
CA PHE A 2 5.06 42.78 8.96
C PHE A 2 5.20 41.24 9.07
N LYS A 3 6.26 40.73 9.72
CA LYS A 3 6.42 39.29 10.03
C LYS A 3 5.38 38.74 11.01
N MET A 4 4.90 39.59 11.94
CA MET A 4 3.90 39.22 12.96
C MET A 4 2.49 39.22 12.35
N PHE A 5 2.19 40.20 11.50
CA PHE A 5 0.97 40.23 10.67
C PHE A 5 0.90 39.04 9.70
N TYR A 6 2.05 38.68 9.10
CA TYR A 6 2.12 37.51 8.22
C TYR A 6 1.92 36.20 8.99
N LEU A 7 2.53 36.04 10.18
CA LEU A 7 2.30 34.86 11.02
C LEU A 7 0.83 34.75 11.45
N PHE A 8 0.20 35.85 11.87
CA PHE A 8 -1.18 35.87 12.36
C PHE A 8 -2.21 35.47 11.29
N PHE A 9 -2.10 36.01 10.07
CA PHE A 9 -2.93 35.57 8.94
C PHE A 9 -2.63 34.13 8.51
N TYR A 10 -1.39 33.66 8.72
CA TYR A 10 -0.96 32.31 8.37
C TYR A 10 -1.53 31.23 9.31
N THR A 11 -1.68 31.55 10.60
CA THR A 11 -2.29 30.64 11.59
C THR A 11 -3.78 30.44 11.33
N ILE A 12 -4.49 31.50 10.93
CA ILE A 12 -5.93 31.47 10.62
C ILE A 12 -6.23 30.57 9.41
N LEU A 13 -5.39 30.61 8.36
CA LEU A 13 -5.59 29.81 7.13
C LEU A 13 -5.37 28.30 7.32
N MET A 14 -4.82 27.85 8.45
CA MET A 14 -4.47 26.45 8.73
C MET A 14 -5.44 25.75 9.71
N THR A 15 -6.38 26.50 10.30
CA THR A 15 -7.41 25.99 11.23
C THR A 15 -8.82 26.00 10.63
N THR A 16 -8.95 26.43 9.37
CA THR A 16 -10.24 26.57 8.70
C THR A 16 -10.57 25.37 7.81
N LEU A 17 -11.84 24.99 7.80
CA LEU A 17 -12.42 23.97 6.91
C LEU A 17 -13.30 24.65 5.87
N THR A 18 -12.94 24.58 4.59
CA THR A 18 -13.73 25.13 3.49
C THR A 18 -14.58 24.03 2.83
N ILE A 19 -15.90 24.17 2.88
CA ILE A 19 -16.85 23.29 2.21
C ILE A 19 -17.54 24.04 1.09
N ALA A 20 -17.62 23.42 -0.09
CA ALA A 20 -18.32 23.98 -1.24
C ALA A 20 -19.50 23.08 -1.64
N THR A 21 -20.67 23.66 -1.85
CA THR A 21 -21.84 22.98 -2.42
C THR A 21 -22.14 23.48 -3.82
N LEU A 22 -22.47 22.56 -4.73
CA LEU A 22 -22.77 22.88 -6.13
C LEU A 22 -23.65 21.84 -6.82
N ASN A 23 -24.65 22.34 -7.56
CA ASN A 23 -25.38 21.57 -8.55
C ASN A 23 -24.52 21.41 -9.83
N VAL A 24 -24.32 20.17 -10.28
CA VAL A 24 -23.49 19.85 -11.46
C VAL A 24 -24.29 19.54 -12.73
N ARG A 25 -25.62 19.50 -12.65
CA ARG A 25 -26.64 19.11 -13.66
C ARG A 25 -26.52 17.70 -14.24
N SER A 26 -25.30 17.21 -14.46
CA SER A 26 -25.02 15.83 -14.85
C SER A 26 -23.54 15.52 -14.83
N VAL A 27 -23.19 14.32 -14.33
CA VAL A 27 -21.87 13.69 -14.56
C VAL A 27 -21.98 12.40 -15.39
N ARG A 28 -23.05 12.24 -16.18
CA ARG A 28 -23.25 11.03 -17.00
C ARG A 28 -22.20 10.84 -18.09
N SER A 29 -21.79 11.94 -18.71
CA SER A 29 -20.74 11.94 -19.74
C SER A 29 -19.36 11.88 -19.08
N PRO A 30 -18.49 10.92 -19.42
CA PRO A 30 -17.12 10.86 -18.90
C PRO A 30 -16.30 12.12 -19.12
N ILE A 31 -16.47 12.76 -20.28
CA ILE A 31 -15.74 13.99 -20.59
C ILE A 31 -16.20 15.10 -19.65
N ARG A 32 -17.52 15.27 -19.48
CA ARG A 32 -18.09 16.28 -18.58
C ARG A 32 -17.71 16.03 -17.13
N ALA A 33 -17.81 14.78 -16.66
CA ALA A 33 -17.43 14.38 -15.31
C ALA A 33 -15.96 14.70 -15.03
N GLN A 34 -15.04 14.30 -15.92
CA GLN A 34 -13.62 14.60 -15.77
C GLN A 34 -13.34 16.10 -15.78
N SER A 35 -14.04 16.88 -16.63
CA SER A 35 -13.88 18.35 -16.67
C SER A 35 -14.27 18.99 -15.34
N ILE A 36 -15.40 18.56 -14.76
CA ILE A 36 -15.85 19.02 -13.45
C ILE A 36 -14.85 18.61 -12.37
N LEU A 37 -14.46 17.34 -12.29
CA LEU A 37 -13.51 16.85 -11.29
C LEU A 37 -12.15 17.56 -11.39
N SER A 38 -11.66 17.82 -12.61
CA SER A 38 -10.41 18.54 -12.84
C SER A 38 -10.54 20.00 -12.40
N PHE A 39 -11.65 20.67 -12.69
CA PHE A 39 -11.92 22.02 -12.19
C PHE A 39 -11.93 22.06 -10.65
N LEU A 40 -12.67 21.17 -9.99
CA LEU A 40 -12.74 21.10 -8.53
C LEU A 40 -11.36 20.77 -7.90
N SER A 41 -10.52 20.00 -8.59
CA SER A 41 -9.14 19.74 -8.15
C SER A 41 -8.29 21.01 -8.07
N THR A 42 -8.63 22.05 -8.84
CA THR A 42 -7.93 23.34 -8.82
C THR A 42 -8.52 24.33 -7.81
N PHE A 43 -9.79 24.15 -7.43
CA PHE A 43 -10.53 25.06 -6.55
C PHE A 43 -10.12 24.91 -5.07
N PRO A 44 -9.95 26.00 -4.30
CA PRO A 44 -9.46 25.96 -2.92
C PRO A 44 -10.57 25.60 -1.91
N ALA A 45 -11.13 24.39 -1.99
CA ALA A 45 -12.02 23.85 -0.97
C ALA A 45 -11.55 22.47 -0.49
N ASP A 46 -11.87 22.12 0.77
CA ASP A 46 -11.46 20.87 1.40
C ASP A 46 -12.44 19.72 1.08
N MET A 47 -13.73 20.07 0.97
CA MET A 47 -14.82 19.14 0.65
C MET A 47 -15.77 19.76 -0.38
N PHE A 48 -16.26 18.94 -1.31
CA PHE A 48 -17.27 19.31 -2.30
C PHE A 48 -18.52 18.47 -2.14
N LEU A 49 -19.68 19.12 -2.11
CA LEU A 49 -21.01 18.51 -2.06
C LEU A 49 -21.65 18.71 -3.43
N LEU A 50 -21.84 17.62 -4.17
CA LEU A 50 -22.41 17.67 -5.51
C LEU A 50 -23.88 17.26 -5.46
N GLN A 51 -24.73 18.00 -6.18
CA GLN A 51 -26.14 17.69 -6.42
C GLN A 51 -26.43 17.52 -7.92
N GLU A 52 -27.55 16.88 -8.26
CA GLU A 52 -27.95 16.59 -9.65
C GLU A 52 -26.87 15.85 -10.45
N CYS A 53 -26.25 14.85 -9.84
CA CYS A 53 -25.23 14.05 -10.51
C CYS A 53 -25.81 13.19 -11.65
N ALA A 54 -27.14 12.99 -11.68
CA ALA A 54 -27.86 12.19 -12.67
C ALA A 54 -27.33 10.74 -12.79
N ILE A 55 -27.12 10.07 -11.66
CA ILE A 55 -26.49 8.75 -11.58
C ILE A 55 -27.56 7.67 -11.32
N PRO A 56 -27.73 6.68 -12.23
CA PRO A 56 -28.61 5.54 -11.98
C PRO A 56 -28.08 4.67 -10.84
N PHE A 57 -28.94 4.25 -9.90
CA PHE A 57 -28.58 3.32 -8.81
C PHE A 57 -27.98 1.99 -9.35
N LEU A 58 -28.40 1.54 -10.55
CA LEU A 58 -27.92 0.29 -11.17
C LEU A 58 -26.61 0.40 -11.98
N LYS A 59 -25.90 1.55 -11.96
CA LYS A 59 -24.54 1.68 -12.53
C LYS A 59 -23.55 1.68 -11.38
N ASN A 60 -22.51 0.84 -11.46
CA ASN A 60 -21.37 0.81 -10.54
C ASN A 60 -20.81 2.24 -10.30
N TYR A 61 -21.23 2.93 -9.23
CA TYR A 61 -20.75 4.29 -8.88
C TYR A 61 -19.26 4.29 -8.56
N ASN A 62 -18.71 3.11 -8.28
CA ASN A 62 -17.29 2.82 -8.15
C ASN A 62 -16.45 3.38 -9.29
N LYS A 63 -17.00 3.52 -10.51
CA LYS A 63 -16.26 4.11 -11.63
C LYS A 63 -15.82 5.55 -11.33
N TRP A 64 -16.72 6.39 -10.83
CA TRP A 64 -16.39 7.80 -10.53
C TRP A 64 -15.60 7.95 -9.24
N ALA A 65 -15.80 7.02 -8.29
CA ALA A 65 -14.98 6.99 -7.09
C ALA A 65 -13.50 6.71 -7.38
N GLU A 66 -13.20 5.96 -8.44
CA GLU A 66 -11.83 5.73 -8.90
C GLU A 66 -11.22 6.93 -9.67
N GLU A 67 -12.06 7.85 -10.17
CA GLU A 67 -11.61 9.00 -10.97
C GLU A 67 -11.21 10.22 -10.12
N TRP A 68 -11.57 10.26 -8.83
CA TRP A 68 -11.14 11.32 -7.90
C TRP A 68 -9.84 10.94 -7.15
N PRO A 69 -8.69 11.58 -7.45
CA PRO A 69 -7.38 11.10 -6.96
C PRO A 69 -6.97 11.65 -5.59
N HIS A 70 -7.73 12.58 -5.01
CA HIS A 70 -7.29 13.37 -3.85
C HIS A 70 -7.65 12.75 -2.50
N GLY A 71 -8.76 12.02 -2.41
CA GLY A 71 -9.27 11.45 -1.17
C GLY A 71 -10.50 10.58 -1.39
N PRO A 72 -11.21 10.19 -0.31
CA PRO A 72 -12.47 9.47 -0.42
C PRO A 72 -13.52 10.27 -1.21
N SER A 73 -14.32 9.57 -2.00
CA SER A 73 -15.52 10.12 -2.62
C SER A 73 -16.68 9.16 -2.43
N MET A 74 -17.82 9.69 -1.99
CA MET A 74 -19.02 8.93 -1.70
C MET A 74 -20.11 9.38 -2.66
N TRP A 75 -20.80 8.43 -3.27
CA TRP A 75 -21.79 8.68 -4.32
C TRP A 75 -23.08 7.95 -3.98
N SER A 76 -24.21 8.61 -4.19
CA SER A 76 -25.55 8.03 -4.09
C SER A 76 -26.33 8.39 -5.35
N GLY A 77 -26.94 7.39 -5.98
CA GLY A 77 -27.78 7.55 -7.17
C GLY A 77 -29.18 7.01 -6.92
N SER A 78 -30.11 7.27 -7.84
CA SER A 78 -31.49 6.74 -7.79
C SER A 78 -31.88 6.09 -9.12
N ASN A 79 -32.82 5.14 -9.08
CA ASN A 79 -33.46 4.58 -10.28
C ASN A 79 -34.81 5.24 -10.59
N SER A 80 -35.38 6.02 -9.66
CA SER A 80 -36.72 6.60 -9.82
C SER A 80 -36.73 7.76 -10.81
N ASN A 81 -35.74 8.65 -10.74
CA ASN A 81 -35.60 9.79 -11.65
C ASN A 81 -34.18 9.86 -12.22
N LYS A 82 -34.10 10.18 -13.52
CA LYS A 82 -32.86 10.25 -14.29
C LYS A 82 -31.96 11.42 -13.85
N ALA A 83 -32.50 12.48 -13.27
CA ALA A 83 -31.71 13.64 -12.81
C ALA A 83 -31.07 13.43 -11.42
N ASP A 84 -31.56 12.46 -10.64
CA ASP A 84 -31.17 12.26 -9.25
C ASP A 84 -29.71 11.82 -9.08
N GLY A 85 -29.11 12.26 -7.97
CA GLY A 85 -27.79 11.83 -7.56
C GLY A 85 -27.09 12.89 -6.72
N VAL A 86 -26.50 12.45 -5.61
CA VAL A 86 -25.67 13.29 -4.73
C VAL A 86 -24.31 12.66 -4.53
N ALA A 87 -23.28 13.49 -4.37
CA ALA A 87 -21.93 13.03 -4.07
C ALA A 87 -21.23 13.92 -3.06
N LEU A 88 -20.28 13.35 -2.33
CA LEU A 88 -19.35 14.11 -1.51
C LEU A 88 -17.92 13.74 -1.90
N LEU A 89 -17.12 14.73 -2.25
CA LEU A 89 -15.71 14.57 -2.61
C LEU A 89 -14.84 15.19 -1.52
N VAL A 90 -13.92 14.40 -0.96
CA VAL A 90 -12.93 14.90 -0.01
C VAL A 90 -11.63 15.18 -0.75
N LYS A 91 -11.22 16.46 -0.78
CA LYS A 91 -9.94 16.87 -1.37
C LYS A 91 -8.82 16.90 -0.33
N ASN A 92 -9.13 17.44 0.84
CA ASN A 92 -8.15 17.60 1.89
C ASN A 92 -7.91 16.24 2.58
N PRO A 93 -6.68 15.69 2.53
CA PRO A 93 -6.37 14.39 3.13
C PRO A 93 -6.51 14.37 4.66
N HIS A 94 -6.70 15.53 5.28
CA HIS A 94 -6.87 15.69 6.73
C HIS A 94 -8.33 15.62 7.18
N VAL A 95 -9.28 15.62 6.23
CA VAL A 95 -10.66 15.23 6.48
C VAL A 95 -10.73 13.70 6.45
N LEU A 96 -10.88 13.10 7.62
CA LEU A 96 -11.01 11.65 7.78
C LEU A 96 -12.49 11.28 7.84
N VAL A 97 -12.96 10.57 6.81
CA VAL A 97 -14.32 10.03 6.77
C VAL A 97 -14.40 8.81 7.69
N LYS A 98 -15.19 8.89 8.76
CA LYS A 98 -15.41 7.80 9.73
C LYS A 98 -16.55 6.88 9.30
N GLY A 99 -17.49 7.39 8.51
CA GLY A 99 -18.57 6.62 7.93
C GLY A 99 -19.47 7.47 7.06
N SER A 100 -20.21 6.82 6.17
CA SER A 100 -21.21 7.43 5.30
C SER A 100 -22.51 6.64 5.36
N THR A 101 -23.63 7.34 5.31
CA THR A 101 -24.98 6.77 5.30
C THR A 101 -25.75 7.41 4.17
N VAL A 102 -26.26 6.59 3.24
CA VAL A 102 -27.28 7.04 2.30
C VAL A 102 -28.60 7.07 3.06
N VAL A 103 -29.13 8.26 3.31
CA VAL A 103 -30.40 8.45 4.02
C VAL A 103 -31.55 8.25 3.05
N ARG A 104 -31.45 8.88 1.87
CA ARG A 104 -32.39 8.72 0.75
C ARG A 104 -31.61 8.59 -0.54
N ASP A 105 -31.89 7.54 -1.31
CA ASP A 105 -31.20 7.24 -2.57
C ASP A 105 -31.23 8.43 -3.53
N GLY A 106 -30.04 8.86 -3.97
CA GLY A 106 -29.86 9.98 -4.90
C GLY A 106 -30.22 11.38 -4.36
N ARG A 107 -30.60 11.51 -3.08
CA ARG A 107 -31.18 12.74 -2.52
C ARG A 107 -30.52 13.22 -1.23
N ILE A 108 -30.23 12.33 -0.27
CA ILE A 108 -29.56 12.71 0.98
C ILE A 108 -28.39 11.77 1.27
N LEU A 109 -27.21 12.35 1.45
CA LEU A 109 -26.00 11.65 1.87
C LEU A 109 -25.47 12.26 3.17
N LEU A 110 -25.45 11.47 4.24
CA LEU A 110 -24.90 11.84 5.54
C LEU A 110 -23.48 11.29 5.68
N ILE A 111 -22.55 12.15 6.06
CA ILE A 111 -21.16 11.77 6.33
C ILE A 111 -20.76 12.19 7.75
N LYS A 112 -20.14 11.25 8.45
CA LYS A 112 -19.47 11.49 9.73
C LYS A 112 -17.99 11.62 9.43
N ALA A 113 -17.44 12.81 9.64
CA ALA A 113 -16.04 13.11 9.35
C ALA A 113 -15.33 13.64 10.60
N SER A 114 -14.01 13.65 10.55
CA SER A 114 -13.20 14.41 11.49
C SER A 114 -12.13 15.21 10.76
N PHE A 115 -11.95 16.46 11.15
CA PHE A 115 -10.91 17.33 10.64
C PHE A 115 -10.08 17.83 11.83
N LEU A 116 -8.76 17.63 11.74
CA LEU A 116 -7.81 17.97 12.83
C LEU A 116 -8.23 17.39 14.21
N GLY A 117 -8.89 16.23 14.21
CA GLY A 117 -9.33 15.52 15.41
C GLY A 117 -10.72 15.85 15.94
N ARG A 118 -11.35 16.94 15.48
CA ARG A 118 -12.75 17.28 15.82
C ARG A 118 -13.71 16.52 14.91
N GLU A 119 -14.69 15.86 15.48
CA GLU A 119 -15.75 15.19 14.72
C GLU A 119 -16.88 16.15 14.35
N PHE A 120 -17.37 16.02 13.12
CA PHE A 120 -18.51 16.78 12.62
C PHE A 120 -19.35 15.92 11.67
N LYS A 121 -20.60 16.33 11.45
CA LYS A 121 -21.52 15.72 10.48
C LYS A 121 -21.71 16.67 9.30
N VAL A 122 -21.75 16.12 8.09
CA VAL A 122 -22.15 16.85 6.88
C VAL A 122 -23.29 16.10 6.22
N LEU A 123 -24.40 16.79 5.98
CA LEU A 123 -25.51 16.28 5.18
C LEU A 123 -25.51 17.03 3.85
N ASN A 124 -25.37 16.26 2.75
CA ASN A 124 -25.57 16.76 1.41
C ASN A 124 -27.03 16.49 1.00
N ILE A 125 -27.81 17.53 0.70
CA ILE A 125 -29.23 17.45 0.34
C ILE A 125 -29.44 17.88 -1.13
N TYR A 126 -30.28 17.13 -1.84
CA TYR A 126 -30.85 17.50 -3.12
C TYR A 126 -32.38 17.40 -3.07
N GLY A 127 -33.05 18.54 -2.86
CA GLY A 127 -34.50 18.66 -2.71
C GLY A 127 -35.29 18.23 -3.94
N HIS A 128 -36.50 17.72 -3.74
CA HIS A 128 -37.43 17.48 -4.85
C HIS A 128 -38.00 18.81 -5.37
N THR A 129 -38.26 18.88 -6.68
CA THR A 129 -39.02 20.00 -7.26
C THR A 129 -40.46 19.97 -6.76
N GLU A 130 -41.02 18.76 -6.63
CA GLU A 130 -42.39 18.54 -6.19
C GLU A 130 -42.55 18.72 -4.67
N LYS A 131 -43.60 19.44 -4.26
CA LYS A 131 -43.73 19.98 -2.90
C LYS A 131 -43.97 18.90 -1.84
N ASN A 132 -44.75 17.88 -2.17
CA ASN A 132 -45.06 16.79 -1.23
C ASN A 132 -43.82 15.92 -0.98
N ASP A 133 -43.14 15.47 -2.04
CA ASP A 133 -41.91 14.69 -1.93
C ASP A 133 -40.80 15.46 -1.21
N ARG A 134 -40.71 16.79 -1.43
CA ARG A 134 -39.75 17.65 -0.74
C ARG A 134 -40.06 17.75 0.76
N TYR A 135 -41.34 17.79 1.14
CA TYR A 135 -41.75 17.82 2.54
C TYR A 135 -41.34 16.54 3.28
N ASP A 136 -41.58 15.38 2.69
CA ASP A 136 -41.19 14.08 3.26
C ASP A 136 -39.67 13.96 3.37
N LEU A 137 -38.93 14.43 2.35
CA LEU A 137 -37.48 14.47 2.35
C LEU A 137 -36.91 15.27 3.54
N PHE A 138 -37.50 16.44 3.85
CA PHE A 138 -37.07 17.27 4.98
C PHE A 138 -37.39 16.63 6.33
N LYS A 139 -38.53 15.91 6.46
CA LYS A 139 -38.82 15.11 7.65
C LYS A 139 -37.83 13.97 7.85
N GLU A 140 -37.44 13.27 6.78
CA GLU A 140 -36.40 12.24 6.87
C GLU A 140 -35.05 12.84 7.34
N ALA A 141 -34.67 14.01 6.81
CA ALA A 141 -33.44 14.72 7.22
C ALA A 141 -33.44 15.09 8.71
N GLN A 142 -34.60 15.49 9.26
CA GLN A 142 -34.77 15.89 10.66
C GLN A 142 -34.25 14.83 11.65
N SER A 143 -34.53 13.56 11.39
CA SER A 143 -34.13 12.44 12.25
C SER A 143 -32.60 12.32 12.43
N HIS A 144 -31.82 12.87 11.50
CA HIS A 144 -30.36 12.81 11.49
C HIS A 144 -29.67 14.03 12.11
N LEU A 145 -30.43 15.10 12.37
CA LEU A 145 -29.98 16.34 13.01
C LEU A 145 -29.89 16.23 14.54
N LEU A 146 -30.33 15.12 15.13
CA LEU A 146 -30.23 14.87 16.57
C LEU A 146 -28.77 14.64 17.05
N GLY A 147 -28.46 15.15 18.26
CA GLY A 147 -27.19 14.97 18.97
C GLY A 147 -26.26 16.19 18.99
N ARG A 148 -25.29 16.20 19.91
CA ARG A 148 -24.44 17.37 20.23
C ARG A 148 -23.20 17.58 19.33
N LYS A 149 -23.11 16.92 18.18
CA LYS A 149 -21.93 17.08 17.30
C LYS A 149 -22.11 18.29 16.37
N PRO A 150 -21.03 19.05 16.08
CA PRO A 150 -21.05 20.08 15.04
C PRO A 150 -21.60 19.50 13.74
N THR A 151 -22.54 20.22 13.13
CA THR A 151 -23.33 19.72 12.01
C THR A 151 -23.43 20.78 10.94
N ILE A 152 -23.20 20.38 9.69
CA ILE A 152 -23.34 21.19 8.49
C ILE A 152 -24.38 20.52 7.60
N LEU A 153 -25.39 21.28 7.23
CA LEU A 153 -26.48 20.89 6.34
C LEU A 153 -26.36 21.75 5.09
N ALA A 154 -26.04 21.15 3.95
CA ALA A 154 -25.74 21.92 2.74
C ALA A 154 -26.20 21.21 1.49
N GLY A 155 -26.53 21.98 0.46
CA GLY A 155 -27.03 21.43 -0.80
C GLY A 155 -27.98 22.34 -1.53
N ASP A 156 -28.60 21.79 -2.56
CA ASP A 156 -29.69 22.40 -3.31
C ASP A 156 -31.01 21.91 -2.70
N PHE A 157 -31.72 22.79 -2.01
CA PHE A 157 -32.95 22.45 -1.31
C PHE A 157 -34.19 22.53 -2.22
N ASN A 158 -34.06 23.09 -3.43
CA ASN A 158 -35.20 23.43 -4.29
C ASN A 158 -36.33 24.19 -3.56
N CYS A 159 -35.98 24.96 -2.51
CA CYS A 159 -36.93 25.62 -1.60
C CYS A 159 -36.48 27.05 -1.34
N VAL A 160 -37.43 28.00 -1.39
CA VAL A 160 -37.19 29.42 -1.13
C VAL A 160 -37.72 29.73 0.27
N ILE A 161 -36.86 30.23 1.17
CA ILE A 161 -37.23 30.46 2.58
C ILE A 161 -38.06 31.74 2.76
N ASN A 162 -37.67 32.82 2.09
CA ASN A 162 -38.31 34.13 2.18
C ASN A 162 -38.63 34.68 0.78
N LYS A 163 -39.60 35.59 0.65
CA LYS A 163 -39.94 36.24 -0.63
C LYS A 163 -38.73 36.90 -1.32
N GLU A 164 -37.85 37.54 -0.54
CA GLU A 164 -36.64 38.22 -1.02
C GLU A 164 -35.61 37.29 -1.68
N ASP A 165 -35.65 35.99 -1.33
CA ASP A 165 -34.78 34.96 -1.87
C ASP A 165 -35.21 34.57 -3.31
N ARG A 166 -36.17 35.27 -3.92
CA ARG A 166 -36.60 35.10 -5.31
C ARG A 166 -36.77 36.42 -6.06
N ARG A 167 -36.02 36.60 -7.15
CA ARG A 167 -36.16 37.70 -8.12
C ARG A 167 -37.36 37.44 -9.03
N GLY A 168 -38.19 38.46 -9.22
CA GLY A 168 -39.42 38.35 -10.01
C GLY A 168 -40.57 37.64 -9.27
N ALA A 169 -40.52 37.60 -7.93
CA ALA A 169 -41.65 37.15 -7.13
C ALA A 169 -42.77 38.21 -7.21
N GLY A 170 -43.79 37.96 -8.04
CA GLY A 170 -44.97 38.83 -8.15
C GLY A 170 -45.72 38.98 -6.81
N GLU A 171 -46.72 39.86 -6.78
CA GLU A 171 -47.53 40.12 -5.58
C GLU A 171 -48.20 38.85 -5.01
N ASN A 172 -48.50 37.87 -5.87
CA ASN A 172 -49.10 36.58 -5.52
C ASN A 172 -48.10 35.49 -5.05
N PHE A 173 -46.87 35.82 -4.67
CA PHE A 173 -45.93 34.82 -4.15
C PHE A 173 -46.42 34.23 -2.81
N ARG A 174 -46.80 32.94 -2.83
CA ARG A 174 -47.14 32.17 -1.62
C ARG A 174 -46.01 31.23 -1.25
N GLU A 175 -45.53 31.37 0.00
CA GLU A 175 -44.62 30.42 0.62
C GLU A 175 -45.29 29.04 0.71
N ASP A 176 -44.59 28.00 0.33
CA ASP A 176 -45.14 26.65 0.42
C ASP A 176 -44.88 26.01 1.80
N LYS A 177 -45.59 24.92 2.11
CA LYS A 177 -45.43 24.17 3.37
C LYS A 177 -43.99 23.72 3.67
N THR A 178 -43.14 23.55 2.64
CA THR A 178 -41.74 23.15 2.83
C THR A 178 -40.87 24.32 3.27
N SER A 179 -41.26 25.55 2.94
CA SER A 179 -40.60 26.79 3.36
C SER A 179 -40.77 27.01 4.87
N PHE A 180 -41.98 26.77 5.38
CA PHE A 180 -42.26 26.75 6.83
C PHE A 180 -41.46 25.64 7.54
N LEU A 181 -41.53 24.40 7.04
CA LEU A 181 -40.81 23.28 7.63
C LEU A 181 -39.29 23.51 7.68
N LEU A 182 -38.70 24.08 6.62
CA LEU A 182 -37.27 24.37 6.61
C LEU A 182 -36.89 25.47 7.61
N ARG A 183 -37.75 26.49 7.80
CA ARG A 183 -37.56 27.50 8.87
C ARG A 183 -37.66 26.88 10.26
N ASP A 184 -38.62 26.00 10.48
CA ASP A 184 -38.78 25.30 11.74
C ASP A 184 -37.56 24.41 12.02
N LEU A 185 -37.05 23.68 11.01
CA LEU A 185 -35.82 22.90 11.14
C LEU A 185 -34.60 23.77 11.48
N VAL A 186 -34.47 24.92 10.84
CA VAL A 186 -33.37 25.86 11.14
C VAL A 186 -33.47 26.37 12.58
N LYS A 187 -34.69 26.71 13.04
CA LYS A 187 -34.96 27.22 14.38
C LYS A 187 -34.79 26.13 15.46
N ASP A 188 -35.47 24.99 15.32
CA ASP A 188 -35.52 23.91 16.31
C ASP A 188 -34.14 23.29 16.57
N PHE A 189 -33.30 23.21 15.52
CA PHE A 189 -31.96 22.65 15.63
C PHE A 189 -30.86 23.68 15.80
N LYS A 190 -31.22 24.96 16.01
CA LYS A 190 -30.30 26.11 16.20
C LYS A 190 -29.26 26.22 15.07
N LEU A 191 -29.70 26.04 13.83
CA LEU A 191 -28.85 26.18 12.66
C LEU A 191 -28.77 27.66 12.24
N THR A 192 -27.62 28.05 11.69
CA THR A 192 -27.34 29.40 11.19
C THR A 192 -27.10 29.36 9.68
N ASP A 193 -27.66 30.32 8.94
CA ASP A 193 -27.47 30.46 7.49
C ASP A 193 -26.14 31.17 7.18
N ALA A 194 -25.17 30.43 6.65
CA ALA A 194 -23.82 30.95 6.44
C ALA A 194 -23.76 32.17 5.52
N TYR A 195 -24.52 32.19 4.43
CA TYR A 195 -24.41 33.29 3.47
C TYR A 195 -25.01 34.58 4.03
N LYS A 196 -26.20 34.50 4.63
CA LYS A 196 -26.88 35.68 5.21
C LYS A 196 -26.15 36.24 6.43
N THR A 197 -25.44 35.40 7.19
CA THR A 197 -24.59 35.86 8.29
C THR A 197 -23.41 36.71 7.80
N MET A 198 -22.72 36.30 6.72
CA MET A 198 -21.56 37.05 6.19
C MET A 198 -21.93 38.24 5.30
N HIS A 199 -23.09 38.18 4.63
CA HIS A 199 -23.56 39.24 3.73
C HIS A 199 -24.98 39.70 4.09
N PRO A 200 -25.18 40.36 5.25
CA PRO A 200 -26.47 40.94 5.60
C PRO A 200 -26.92 41.91 4.51
N GLY A 201 -28.17 41.79 4.04
CA GLY A 201 -28.74 42.67 3.01
C GLY A 201 -28.49 42.26 1.55
N LYS A 202 -27.65 41.24 1.26
CA LYS A 202 -27.54 40.70 -0.11
C LYS A 202 -28.56 39.58 -0.35
N CYS A 203 -29.17 39.55 -1.54
CA CYS A 203 -30.11 38.48 -1.91
C CYS A 203 -29.42 37.12 -2.08
N GLY A 204 -28.20 37.08 -2.63
CA GLY A 204 -27.41 35.85 -2.72
C GLY A 204 -28.02 34.77 -3.61
N TYR A 205 -28.59 35.16 -4.76
CA TYR A 205 -29.18 34.20 -5.70
C TYR A 205 -28.15 33.17 -6.15
N THR A 206 -28.53 31.90 -6.08
CA THR A 206 -27.66 30.77 -6.43
C THR A 206 -28.08 30.13 -7.75
N TRP A 207 -29.35 30.24 -8.14
CA TRP A 207 -29.90 29.73 -9.41
C TRP A 207 -30.45 30.87 -10.28
N PHE A 208 -30.29 30.74 -11.60
CA PHE A 208 -30.74 31.70 -12.62
C PHE A 208 -31.47 30.97 -13.77
N SER A 209 -32.55 31.56 -14.29
CA SER A 209 -33.26 31.03 -15.44
C SER A 209 -32.46 31.21 -16.74
N GLY A 210 -32.74 30.40 -17.77
CA GLY A 210 -31.98 30.44 -19.03
C GLY A 210 -32.11 31.74 -19.83
N ASP A 211 -33.20 32.48 -19.58
CA ASP A 211 -33.52 33.82 -20.08
C ASP A 211 -33.19 34.94 -19.05
N ASP A 212 -32.62 34.58 -17.89
CA ASP A 212 -32.19 35.46 -16.80
C ASP A 212 -33.29 36.35 -16.16
N THR A 213 -34.56 36.13 -16.53
CA THR A 213 -35.71 36.87 -15.99
C THR A 213 -36.03 36.52 -14.52
N LYS A 214 -35.59 35.34 -14.07
CA LYS A 214 -35.86 34.82 -12.71
C LYS A 214 -34.57 34.32 -12.07
N ALA A 215 -34.42 34.61 -10.78
CA ALA A 215 -33.30 34.11 -9.98
C ALA A 215 -33.80 33.69 -8.59
N SER A 216 -33.25 32.63 -8.02
CA SER A 216 -33.65 32.13 -6.70
C SER A 216 -32.43 31.76 -5.86
N ARG A 217 -32.49 31.96 -4.55
CA ARG A 217 -31.57 31.37 -3.57
C ARG A 217 -32.19 30.06 -3.10
N ILE A 218 -31.62 28.96 -3.57
CA ILE A 218 -32.08 27.60 -3.25
C ILE A 218 -30.94 26.69 -2.80
N ASP A 219 -29.69 27.13 -2.96
CA ASP A 219 -28.52 26.46 -2.41
C ASP A 219 -28.14 27.09 -1.08
N TYR A 220 -28.19 26.31 -0.01
CA TYR A 220 -27.93 26.78 1.35
C TYR A 220 -26.78 26.01 1.99
N VAL A 221 -26.12 26.67 2.94
CA VAL A 221 -25.22 26.04 3.90
C VAL A 221 -25.66 26.50 5.29
N PHE A 222 -26.35 25.61 6.00
CA PHE A 222 -26.73 25.78 7.40
C PHE A 222 -25.74 25.07 8.31
N PHE A 223 -25.40 25.66 9.45
CA PHE A 223 -24.44 25.05 10.38
C PHE A 223 -24.77 25.36 11.83
N ARG A 224 -24.19 24.58 12.76
CA ARG A 224 -24.16 24.89 14.20
C ARG A 224 -22.86 24.43 14.83
N ASP A 225 -22.53 25.02 15.98
CA ASP A 225 -21.36 24.69 16.80
C ASP A 225 -20.02 24.81 16.05
N LEU A 226 -19.94 25.72 15.07
CA LEU A 226 -18.75 26.07 14.27
C LEU A 226 -18.66 27.60 14.15
N GLY A 227 -17.45 28.16 14.04
CA GLY A 227 -17.28 29.57 13.69
C GLY A 227 -17.24 29.74 12.17
N LEU A 228 -17.83 30.82 11.65
CA LEU A 228 -17.86 31.13 10.22
C LEU A 228 -16.92 32.28 9.92
N GLU A 229 -15.99 32.08 8.99
CA GLU A 229 -14.97 33.06 8.61
C GLU A 229 -15.27 33.71 7.26
N ASP A 230 -15.86 32.94 6.34
CA ASP A 230 -16.10 33.40 4.97
C ASP A 230 -17.24 32.62 4.32
N ALA A 231 -18.00 33.28 3.44
CA ALA A 231 -19.00 32.67 2.58
C ALA A 231 -18.98 33.38 1.22
N ARG A 232 -18.73 32.63 0.14
CA ARG A 232 -18.60 33.18 -1.22
C ARG A 232 -19.42 32.42 -2.24
N LEU A 233 -20.02 33.17 -3.17
CA LEU A 233 -20.63 32.63 -4.38
C LEU A 233 -19.65 32.71 -5.54
N THR A 234 -19.45 31.59 -6.22
CA THR A 234 -18.59 31.50 -7.40
C THR A 234 -19.40 30.99 -8.59
N PRO A 235 -19.47 31.72 -9.71
CA PRO A 235 -20.15 31.25 -10.90
C PRO A 235 -19.42 30.07 -11.52
N LEU A 236 -20.20 29.11 -12.03
CA LEU A 236 -19.71 27.91 -12.66
C LEU A 236 -19.91 28.00 -14.17
N PHE A 237 -18.97 27.46 -14.95
CA PHE A 237 -19.09 27.44 -16.41
C PHE A 237 -19.94 26.30 -16.96
N PHE A 238 -20.27 25.31 -16.11
CA PHE A 238 -20.99 24.09 -16.48
C PHE A 238 -22.36 23.97 -15.79
N SER A 239 -22.76 24.97 -15.01
CA SER A 239 -24.00 24.99 -14.25
C SER A 239 -24.67 26.36 -14.35
N ASP A 240 -25.99 26.36 -14.31
CA ASP A 240 -26.85 27.54 -14.07
C ASP A 240 -26.92 27.91 -12.58
N HIS A 241 -26.35 27.07 -11.72
CA HIS A 241 -26.10 27.41 -10.33
C HIS A 241 -24.71 28.04 -10.12
N SER A 242 -24.64 28.92 -9.14
CA SER A 242 -23.39 29.37 -8.53
C SER A 242 -23.01 28.43 -7.37
N MET A 243 -21.74 28.10 -7.27
CA MET A 243 -21.20 27.34 -6.15
C MET A 243 -21.14 28.21 -4.90
N LEU A 244 -21.67 27.71 -3.79
CA LEU A 244 -21.56 28.35 -2.48
C LEU A 244 -20.44 27.68 -1.67
N SER A 245 -19.38 28.43 -1.39
CA SER A 245 -18.25 27.98 -0.56
C SER A 245 -18.23 28.70 0.77
N CYS A 246 -18.25 27.96 1.87
CA CYS A 246 -18.18 28.49 3.23
C CYS A 246 -16.93 27.97 3.94
N THR A 247 -16.22 28.87 4.62
CA THR A 247 -15.01 28.59 5.39
C THR A 247 -15.35 28.67 6.87
N PHE A 248 -15.17 27.57 7.57
CA PHE A 248 -15.47 27.46 8.99
C PHE A 248 -14.18 27.45 9.81
N SER A 249 -14.04 28.34 10.78
CA SER A 249 -12.99 28.23 11.80
C SER A 249 -13.34 27.09 12.74
N LEU A 250 -12.41 26.17 12.92
CA LEU A 250 -12.44 25.26 14.04
C LEU A 250 -11.59 25.86 15.17
N PRO A 251 -12.02 25.75 16.43
CA PRO A 251 -11.23 26.24 17.56
C PRO A 251 -9.81 25.63 17.56
N PRO A 252 -8.79 26.33 18.10
CA PRO A 252 -7.40 25.95 17.98
C PRO A 252 -7.16 24.49 18.42
N GLY A 253 -6.51 23.73 17.55
CA GLY A 253 -6.14 22.33 17.75
C GLY A 253 -4.85 22.01 17.00
N VAL A 254 -4.67 20.76 16.61
CA VAL A 254 -3.49 20.33 15.86
C VAL A 254 -3.50 20.93 14.46
N THR A 255 -2.49 21.74 14.14
CA THR A 255 -2.24 22.29 12.81
C THR A 255 -1.41 21.33 11.98
N ILE A 256 -1.43 21.52 10.67
CA ILE A 256 -0.71 20.69 9.73
C ILE A 256 0.21 21.55 8.88
N GLY A 257 1.51 21.33 9.04
CA GLY A 257 2.50 22.08 8.28
C GLY A 257 2.61 21.64 6.82
N LYS A 258 3.36 22.42 6.03
CA LYS A 258 3.60 22.17 4.60
C LYS A 258 4.32 20.85 4.30
N GLY A 259 4.92 20.23 5.33
CA GLY A 259 5.84 19.14 5.16
C GLY A 259 7.16 19.58 4.52
N LEU A 260 7.99 18.59 4.18
CA LEU A 260 9.25 18.84 3.49
C LEU A 260 9.01 19.08 2.00
N TRP A 261 9.79 20.00 1.43
CA TRP A 261 9.88 20.08 -0.03
C TRP A 261 10.50 18.80 -0.56
N LYS A 262 9.90 18.25 -1.62
CA LYS A 262 10.40 17.09 -2.35
C LYS A 262 10.32 17.40 -3.85
N LEU A 263 11.37 17.05 -4.58
CA LEU A 263 11.36 17.12 -6.04
C LEU A 263 10.19 16.32 -6.62
N ASN A 264 9.40 16.97 -7.47
CA ASN A 264 8.41 16.28 -8.29
C ASN A 264 9.13 15.55 -9.43
N CYS A 265 9.22 14.21 -9.35
CA CYS A 265 9.95 13.42 -10.33
C CYS A 265 9.38 13.53 -11.76
N SER A 266 8.13 13.97 -11.96
CA SER A 266 7.60 14.21 -13.33
C SER A 266 8.24 15.41 -14.04
N LEU A 267 9.07 16.21 -13.35
CA LEU A 267 9.93 17.22 -13.97
C LEU A 267 11.16 16.59 -14.64
N LEU A 268 11.56 15.38 -14.21
CA LEU A 268 12.70 14.65 -14.78
C LEU A 268 12.35 13.94 -16.09
N GLU A 269 11.06 13.81 -16.40
CA GLU A 269 10.56 13.28 -17.67
C GLU A 269 10.64 14.32 -18.81
N ASP A 270 10.79 15.61 -18.47
CA ASP A 270 10.85 16.70 -19.45
C ASP A 270 12.30 16.92 -19.93
N LYS A 271 12.56 16.49 -21.17
CA LYS A 271 13.90 16.59 -21.80
C LYS A 271 14.46 18.02 -21.80
N SER A 272 13.61 19.05 -21.89
CA SER A 272 14.06 20.45 -21.89
C SER A 272 14.57 20.90 -20.51
N ILE A 273 13.87 20.49 -19.44
CA ILE A 273 14.27 20.75 -18.06
C ILE A 273 15.54 19.97 -17.72
N VAL A 274 15.65 18.72 -18.15
CA VAL A 274 16.84 17.89 -17.94
C VAL A 274 18.06 18.49 -18.62
N LYS A 275 17.96 18.87 -19.91
CA LYS A 275 19.06 19.52 -20.65
C LYS A 275 19.48 20.83 -19.98
N GLY A 276 18.51 21.69 -19.64
CA GLY A 276 18.81 22.97 -18.99
C GLY A 276 19.45 22.81 -17.61
N TYR A 277 19.12 21.75 -16.86
CA TYR A 277 19.81 21.44 -15.60
C TYR A 277 21.27 21.04 -15.85
N LYS A 278 21.55 20.16 -16.83
CA LYS A 278 22.93 19.75 -17.17
C LYS A 278 23.80 20.95 -17.54
N GLU A 279 23.29 21.86 -18.37
CA GLU A 279 24.01 23.09 -18.75
C GLU A 279 24.32 23.99 -17.54
N GLN A 280 23.37 24.15 -16.62
CA GLN A 280 23.59 24.92 -15.39
C GLN A 280 24.59 24.22 -14.46
N TYR A 281 24.51 22.90 -14.34
CA TYR A 281 25.43 22.12 -13.53
C TYR A 281 26.88 22.26 -14.01
N CYS A 282 27.12 22.18 -15.33
CA CYS A 282 28.46 22.39 -15.89
C CYS A 282 29.04 23.78 -15.54
N LYS A 283 28.20 24.82 -15.51
CA LYS A 283 28.61 26.16 -15.05
C LYS A 283 28.92 26.21 -13.55
N TRP A 284 28.35 25.31 -12.74
CA TRP A 284 28.66 25.23 -11.32
C TRP A 284 29.94 24.43 -11.08
N GLN A 285 30.27 23.48 -11.96
CA GLN A 285 31.54 22.75 -11.92
C GLN A 285 32.73 23.68 -12.10
N THR A 286 32.64 24.74 -12.92
CA THR A 286 33.74 25.72 -13.06
C THR A 286 33.96 26.57 -11.81
N LEU A 287 33.05 26.54 -10.84
CA LEU A 287 33.18 27.28 -9.58
C LEU A 287 33.87 26.48 -8.48
N GLN A 288 34.25 25.25 -8.78
CA GLN A 288 34.78 24.29 -7.84
C GLN A 288 36.02 24.81 -7.07
N ASP A 289 36.94 25.47 -7.76
CA ASP A 289 38.21 25.95 -7.18
C ASP A 289 38.06 27.20 -6.30
N PHE A 290 36.85 27.79 -6.24
CA PHE A 290 36.52 28.92 -5.36
C PHE A 290 36.05 28.49 -3.96
N PHE A 291 35.96 27.19 -3.69
CA PHE A 291 35.54 26.66 -2.39
C PHE A 291 36.72 26.02 -1.67
N GLU A 292 36.75 26.14 -0.34
CA GLU A 292 37.83 25.57 0.49
C GLU A 292 37.84 24.04 0.44
N SER A 293 36.67 23.42 0.21
CA SER A 293 36.56 21.98 0.02
C SER A 293 35.49 21.60 -0.99
N ARG A 294 35.64 20.42 -1.61
CA ARG A 294 34.62 19.85 -2.50
C ARG A 294 33.28 19.64 -1.79
N ALA A 295 33.31 19.36 -0.49
CA ALA A 295 32.10 19.21 0.31
C ALA A 295 31.31 20.52 0.43
N GLN A 296 31.99 21.66 0.65
CA GLN A 296 31.35 22.99 0.65
C GLN A 296 30.76 23.33 -0.72
N TRP A 297 31.50 23.07 -1.80
CA TRP A 297 30.98 23.24 -3.17
C TRP A 297 29.71 22.39 -3.41
N TRP A 298 29.70 21.14 -2.94
CA TRP A 298 28.54 20.25 -3.08
C TRP A 298 27.29 20.76 -2.33
N GLU A 299 27.44 21.42 -1.18
CA GLU A 299 26.32 22.08 -0.48
C GLU A 299 25.70 23.19 -1.33
N MET A 300 26.53 24.01 -1.97
CA MET A 300 26.08 25.05 -2.89
C MET A 300 25.34 24.45 -4.09
N VAL A 301 25.87 23.38 -4.67
CA VAL A 301 25.20 22.62 -5.75
C VAL A 301 23.81 22.18 -5.31
N LYS A 302 23.66 21.52 -4.15
CA LYS A 302 22.35 21.08 -3.65
C LYS A 302 21.36 22.23 -3.48
N GLY A 303 21.81 23.36 -2.95
CA GLY A 303 20.98 24.57 -2.82
C GLY A 303 20.50 25.12 -4.17
N ARG A 304 21.40 25.17 -5.16
CA ARG A 304 21.08 25.60 -6.53
C ARG A 304 20.18 24.61 -7.26
N THR A 305 20.39 23.31 -7.11
CA THR A 305 19.52 22.25 -7.62
C THR A 305 18.10 22.40 -7.10
N GLN A 306 17.95 22.58 -5.78
CA GLN A 306 16.64 22.80 -5.17
C GLN A 306 15.95 24.04 -5.74
N THR A 307 16.70 25.14 -5.91
CA THR A 307 16.18 26.39 -6.48
C THR A 307 15.72 26.20 -7.93
N TYR A 308 16.55 25.55 -8.76
CA TYR A 308 16.24 25.27 -10.16
C TYR A 308 14.91 24.50 -10.30
N PHE A 309 14.75 23.38 -9.59
CA PHE A 309 13.55 22.57 -9.72
C PHE A 309 12.31 23.19 -9.06
N LYS A 310 12.47 24.01 -8.01
CA LYS A 310 11.37 24.82 -7.47
C LYS A 310 10.86 25.80 -8.51
N GLN A 311 11.75 26.49 -9.23
CA GLN A 311 11.39 27.41 -10.30
C GLN A 311 10.76 26.70 -11.50
N ALA A 312 11.36 25.59 -11.96
CA ALA A 312 10.82 24.79 -13.07
C ALA A 312 9.41 24.27 -12.75
N GLY A 313 9.19 23.74 -11.54
CA GLY A 313 7.87 23.29 -11.09
C GLY A 313 6.83 24.41 -11.01
N ARG A 314 7.22 25.60 -10.55
CA ARG A 314 6.33 26.79 -10.53
C ARG A 314 5.96 27.22 -11.95
N LYS A 315 6.93 27.36 -12.85
CA LYS A 315 6.69 27.74 -14.26
C LYS A 315 5.75 26.76 -14.96
N LYS A 316 5.94 25.45 -14.77
CA LYS A 316 5.05 24.41 -15.33
C LYS A 316 3.62 24.57 -14.83
N LYS A 317 3.44 24.71 -13.52
CA LYS A 317 2.11 24.88 -12.89
C LYS A 317 1.44 26.21 -13.27
N GLU A 318 2.19 27.27 -13.45
CA GLU A 318 1.68 28.57 -13.91
C GLU A 318 1.23 28.51 -15.37
N LYS A 319 2.02 27.88 -16.25
CA LYS A 319 1.67 27.67 -17.66
C LYS A 319 0.36 26.88 -17.78
N GLU A 320 0.18 25.84 -16.97
CA GLU A 320 -1.05 25.04 -16.92
C GLU A 320 -2.27 25.82 -16.40
N LYS A 321 -2.08 26.83 -15.53
CA LYS A 321 -3.19 27.54 -14.86
C LYS A 321 -3.59 28.87 -15.49
N ARG A 322 -2.70 29.55 -16.22
CA ARG A 322 -2.90 30.95 -16.66
C ARG A 322 -4.20 31.17 -17.43
N GLN A 323 -4.52 30.30 -18.39
CA GLN A 323 -5.69 30.47 -19.26
C GLN A 323 -7.01 30.31 -18.49
N MET A 324 -7.17 29.22 -17.74
CA MET A 324 -8.40 28.95 -16.97
C MET A 324 -8.64 29.95 -15.84
N VAL A 325 -7.59 30.41 -15.15
CA VAL A 325 -7.72 31.43 -14.09
C VAL A 325 -8.12 32.79 -14.68
N GLY A 326 -7.57 33.16 -15.84
CA GLY A 326 -7.94 34.38 -16.55
C GLY A 326 -9.43 34.41 -16.91
N LEU A 327 -9.94 33.32 -17.50
CA LEU A 327 -11.34 33.17 -17.85
C LEU A 327 -12.27 33.15 -16.62
N GLN A 328 -11.90 32.46 -15.53
CA GLN A 328 -12.69 32.46 -14.30
C GLN A 328 -12.81 33.86 -13.68
N ARG A 329 -11.74 34.67 -13.70
CA ARG A 329 -11.78 36.06 -13.21
C ARG A 329 -12.64 36.97 -14.08
N ARG A 330 -12.69 36.72 -15.39
CA ARG A 330 -13.56 37.43 -16.32
C ARG A 330 -15.03 37.04 -16.08
N LEU A 331 -15.30 35.74 -15.90
CA LEU A 331 -16.64 35.24 -15.57
C LEU A 331 -17.16 35.82 -14.26
N GLN A 332 -16.35 35.85 -13.19
CA GLN A 332 -16.74 36.46 -11.91
C GLN A 332 -17.11 37.94 -12.09
N ARG A 333 -16.30 38.71 -12.83
CA ARG A 333 -16.57 40.13 -13.06
C ARG A 333 -17.90 40.38 -13.76
N TYR A 334 -18.22 39.62 -14.81
CA TYR A 334 -19.51 39.77 -15.48
C TYR A 334 -20.69 39.38 -14.58
N PHE A 335 -20.54 38.35 -13.74
CA PHE A 335 -21.57 38.02 -12.74
C PHE A 335 -21.75 39.11 -11.68
N ASP A 336 -20.66 39.76 -11.26
CA ASP A 336 -20.72 40.86 -10.29
C ASP A 336 -21.44 42.08 -10.89
N PHE A 337 -21.14 42.45 -12.14
CA PHE A 337 -21.86 43.50 -12.87
C PHE A 337 -23.34 43.15 -13.10
N ARG A 338 -23.63 41.88 -13.43
CA ARG A 338 -25.00 41.39 -13.56
C ARG A 338 -25.79 41.49 -12.26
N ASN A 339 -25.16 41.22 -11.12
CA ASN A 339 -25.79 41.39 -9.82
C ASN A 339 -26.04 42.86 -9.44
N GLN A 340 -25.37 43.80 -10.11
CA GLN A 340 -25.60 45.25 -10.00
C GLN A 340 -26.68 45.75 -10.99
N GLY A 341 -27.27 44.87 -11.81
CA GLY A 341 -28.34 45.19 -12.74
C GLY A 341 -27.90 45.49 -14.17
N LEU A 342 -26.63 45.25 -14.52
CA LEU A 342 -26.12 45.43 -15.89
C LEU A 342 -26.30 44.15 -16.72
N ASP A 343 -26.64 44.27 -18.01
CA ASP A 343 -26.77 43.12 -18.89
C ASP A 343 -25.41 42.71 -19.48
N PHE A 344 -24.95 41.53 -19.08
CA PHE A 344 -23.72 40.89 -19.59
C PHE A 344 -23.99 39.40 -19.90
N ASN A 345 -25.24 39.05 -20.22
CA ASN A 345 -25.66 37.66 -20.33
C ASN A 345 -25.00 36.93 -21.51
N ASP A 346 -24.76 37.63 -22.61
CA ASP A 346 -24.10 37.05 -23.78
C ASP A 346 -22.60 36.83 -23.53
N GLU A 347 -21.90 37.78 -22.91
CA GLU A 347 -20.50 37.64 -22.54
C GLU A 347 -20.30 36.53 -21.50
N ILE A 348 -21.22 36.39 -20.54
CA ILE A 348 -21.24 35.26 -19.61
C ILE A 348 -21.31 33.95 -20.39
N LYS A 349 -22.29 33.79 -21.29
CA LYS A 349 -22.46 32.58 -22.11
C LYS A 349 -21.22 32.29 -22.96
N GLU A 350 -20.60 33.30 -23.56
CA GLU A 350 -19.37 33.15 -24.34
C GLU A 350 -18.19 32.64 -23.51
N VAL A 351 -17.93 33.26 -22.35
CA VAL A 351 -16.84 32.85 -21.46
C VAL A 351 -17.08 31.42 -20.96
N GLN A 352 -18.32 31.09 -20.57
CA GLN A 352 -18.66 29.73 -20.14
C GLN A 352 -18.40 28.71 -21.25
N LYS A 353 -18.75 29.03 -22.51
CA LYS A 353 -18.51 28.18 -23.69
C LYS A 353 -17.02 28.01 -23.98
N GLU A 354 -16.22 29.06 -23.85
CA GLU A 354 -14.77 29.01 -24.01
C GLU A 354 -14.12 28.11 -22.95
N MET A 355 -14.48 28.30 -21.68
CA MET A 355 -14.00 27.48 -20.57
C MET A 355 -14.39 26.00 -20.75
N LEU A 356 -15.61 25.73 -21.20
CA LEU A 356 -16.07 24.36 -21.47
C LEU A 356 -15.22 23.69 -22.56
N LYS A 357 -14.93 24.38 -23.67
CA LYS A 357 -14.08 23.84 -24.76
C LYS A 357 -12.67 23.48 -24.28
N ILE A 358 -12.06 24.33 -23.45
CA ILE A 358 -10.73 24.07 -22.89
C ILE A 358 -10.76 22.85 -21.96
N ALA A 359 -11.72 22.83 -21.04
CA ALA A 359 -11.86 21.73 -20.09
C ALA A 359 -12.12 20.38 -20.79
N GLU A 360 -12.96 20.35 -21.83
CA GLU A 360 -13.19 19.13 -22.61
C GLU A 360 -11.95 18.63 -23.35
N ARG A 361 -11.12 19.53 -23.89
CA ARG A 361 -9.87 19.18 -24.58
C ARG A 361 -8.87 18.54 -23.61
N GLU A 362 -8.68 19.15 -22.44
CA GLU A 362 -7.79 18.62 -21.40
C GLU A 362 -8.30 17.28 -20.84
N SER A 363 -9.60 17.20 -20.57
CA SER A 363 -10.26 15.99 -20.08
C SER A 363 -10.10 14.81 -21.03
N LYS A 364 -10.22 15.02 -22.35
CA LYS A 364 -9.98 13.95 -23.33
C LYS A 364 -8.56 13.38 -23.21
N GLY A 365 -7.55 14.24 -23.06
CA GLY A 365 -6.16 13.83 -22.85
C GLY A 365 -5.92 13.11 -21.52
N ILE A 366 -6.53 13.59 -20.42
CA ILE A 366 -6.42 12.95 -19.10
C ILE A 366 -7.11 11.58 -19.10
N ILE A 367 -8.30 11.48 -19.68
CA ILE A 367 -9.05 10.22 -19.80
C ILE A 367 -8.24 9.21 -20.62
N LEU A 368 -7.64 9.63 -21.73
CA LEU A 368 -6.82 8.76 -22.57
C LEU A 368 -5.64 8.19 -21.77
N ARG A 369 -4.84 9.06 -21.15
CA ARG A 369 -3.68 8.64 -20.32
C ARG A 369 -4.08 7.81 -19.09
N SER A 370 -5.20 8.14 -18.44
CA SER A 370 -5.71 7.39 -17.28
C SER A 370 -6.20 6.00 -17.69
N LYS A 371 -6.89 5.90 -18.83
CA LYS A 371 -7.30 4.62 -19.41
C LYS A 371 -6.09 3.79 -19.80
N GLU A 372 -5.11 4.36 -20.51
CA GLU A 372 -3.84 3.71 -20.86
C GLU A 372 -3.16 3.17 -19.60
N ARG A 373 -2.94 4.03 -18.60
CA ARG A 373 -2.33 3.63 -17.34
C ARG A 373 -3.13 2.56 -16.58
N ASN A 374 -4.46 2.60 -16.60
CA ASN A 374 -5.27 1.56 -15.97
C ASN A 374 -5.26 0.25 -16.77
N ILE A 375 -5.10 0.30 -18.08
CA ILE A 375 -4.90 -0.88 -18.93
C ILE A 375 -3.50 -1.47 -18.68
N GLU A 376 -2.49 -0.62 -18.55
CA GLU A 376 -1.09 -1.02 -18.34
C GLU A 376 -0.81 -1.49 -16.91
N GLU A 377 -1.27 -0.75 -15.90
CA GLU A 377 -0.91 -0.97 -14.50
C GLU A 377 -2.06 -1.55 -13.66
N GLY A 378 -3.29 -1.56 -14.19
CA GLY A 378 -4.47 -2.09 -13.50
C GLY A 378 -4.46 -3.62 -13.43
N GLU A 379 -4.75 -4.16 -12.24
CA GLU A 379 -4.67 -5.60 -11.95
C GLU A 379 -3.31 -6.25 -12.28
N LYS A 380 -2.23 -5.47 -12.23
CA LYS A 380 -0.84 -5.95 -12.24
C LYS A 380 -0.18 -5.68 -10.88
N CYS A 381 0.96 -6.32 -10.62
CA CYS A 381 1.72 -6.13 -9.38
C CYS A 381 2.46 -4.77 -9.37
N THR A 382 1.71 -3.67 -9.40
CA THR A 382 2.23 -2.30 -9.49
C THR A 382 1.91 -1.50 -8.24
N ARG A 383 2.73 -0.49 -7.95
CA ARG A 383 2.42 0.47 -6.87
C ARG A 383 1.07 1.15 -7.14
N TYR A 384 0.73 1.44 -8.39
CA TYR A 384 -0.55 2.06 -8.75
C TYR A 384 -1.74 1.20 -8.32
N PHE A 385 -1.73 -0.10 -8.61
CA PHE A 385 -2.81 -1.01 -8.21
C PHE A 385 -3.00 -1.10 -6.70
N PHE A 386 -1.91 -1.15 -5.92
CA PHE A 386 -1.96 -1.27 -4.46
C PHE A 386 -2.08 0.07 -3.71
N LYS A 387 -1.70 1.21 -4.31
CA LYS A 387 -1.77 2.55 -3.69
C LYS A 387 -3.18 3.11 -3.63
N LYS A 388 -4.08 2.69 -4.52
CA LYS A 388 -5.51 3.09 -4.54
C LYS A 388 -6.28 2.83 -3.23
N ILE A 389 -5.64 2.15 -2.26
CA ILE A 389 -6.28 1.58 -1.08
C ILE A 389 -5.50 1.88 0.21
N LEU A 390 -4.27 2.41 0.12
CA LEU A 390 -3.48 2.66 1.33
C LEU A 390 -4.10 3.82 2.12
N ASN A 391 -4.76 3.48 3.23
CA ASN A 391 -5.13 4.43 4.26
C ASN A 391 -3.85 5.13 4.72
N LYS A 392 -3.71 6.43 4.42
CA LYS A 392 -2.66 7.24 5.04
C LYS A 392 -2.89 7.20 6.55
N SER A 393 -1.81 7.05 7.31
CA SER A 393 -1.87 7.18 8.77
C SER A 393 -2.47 8.53 9.13
N GLY A 394 -3.47 8.54 10.02
CA GLY A 394 -4.08 9.77 10.50
C GLY A 394 -3.07 10.65 11.25
N ALA A 395 -3.36 11.95 11.32
CA ALA A 395 -2.56 12.91 12.09
C ALA A 395 -2.48 12.53 13.58
N ILE A 396 -1.37 12.91 14.24
CA ILE A 396 -1.21 12.81 15.69
C ILE A 396 -2.01 13.94 16.31
N ILE A 397 -3.16 13.62 16.90
CA ILE A 397 -4.12 14.61 17.41
C ILE A 397 -3.85 14.96 18.88
N LYS A 398 -3.27 14.03 19.64
CA LYS A 398 -2.99 14.22 21.06
C LYS A 398 -1.84 13.34 21.54
N LEU A 399 -1.10 13.84 22.53
CA LEU A 399 -0.03 13.14 23.22
C LEU A 399 -0.10 13.40 24.73
N LYS A 400 0.38 12.46 25.53
CA LYS A 400 0.56 12.62 26.98
C LYS A 400 1.95 13.20 27.26
N ASN A 401 2.03 14.21 28.12
CA ASN A 401 3.30 14.68 28.67
C ASN A 401 3.82 13.72 29.75
N THR A 402 4.98 14.03 30.33
CA THR A 402 5.62 13.24 31.40
C THR A 402 4.78 13.14 32.68
N LYS A 403 3.85 14.08 32.92
CA LYS A 403 2.89 14.09 34.04
C LYS A 403 1.59 13.31 33.74
N GLY A 404 1.46 12.74 32.54
CA GLY A 404 0.26 12.00 32.11
C GLY A 404 -0.88 12.87 31.57
N GLU A 405 -0.70 14.19 31.47
CA GLU A 405 -1.71 15.11 30.94
C GLU A 405 -1.75 15.04 29.41
N GLU A 406 -2.95 14.93 28.83
CA GLU A 406 -3.14 14.96 27.39
C GLU A 406 -3.10 16.40 26.85
N LYS A 407 -2.19 16.67 25.91
CA LYS A 407 -2.14 17.93 25.15
C LYS A 407 -2.65 17.73 23.73
N THR A 408 -3.30 18.77 23.20
CA THR A 408 -4.02 18.74 21.91
C THR A 408 -3.65 19.91 20.99
N LYS A 409 -2.80 20.84 21.44
CA LYS A 409 -2.26 21.93 20.63
C LYS A 409 -0.97 21.50 19.93
N THR A 410 -0.66 22.13 18.80
CA THR A 410 0.52 21.76 17.98
C THR A 410 1.81 22.01 18.73
N GLU A 411 1.90 23.17 19.36
CA GLU A 411 3.07 23.67 20.07
C GLU A 411 3.41 22.72 21.22
N ASP A 412 2.42 22.43 22.07
CA ASP A 412 2.54 21.46 23.17
C ASP A 412 2.94 20.06 22.66
N ILE A 413 2.38 19.60 21.53
CA ILE A 413 2.71 18.30 20.94
C ILE A 413 4.15 18.29 20.43
N LEU A 414 4.63 19.36 19.81
CA LEU A 414 6.01 19.48 19.35
C LEU A 414 6.97 19.50 20.54
N GLU A 415 6.66 20.25 21.59
CA GLU A 415 7.46 20.31 22.83
C GLU A 415 7.56 18.93 23.51
N ILE A 416 6.43 18.23 23.70
CA ILE A 416 6.43 16.85 24.26
C ILE A 416 7.31 15.91 23.44
N VAL A 417 7.29 16.05 22.11
CA VAL A 417 8.08 15.25 21.19
C VAL A 417 9.56 15.63 21.25
N GLU A 418 9.88 16.92 21.32
CA GLU A 418 11.24 17.45 21.51
C GLU A 418 11.85 16.89 22.79
N ASP A 419 11.23 17.14 23.94
CA ASP A 419 11.71 16.71 25.26
C ASP A 419 11.95 15.21 25.33
N PHE A 420 10.99 14.42 24.83
CA PHE A 420 11.07 12.96 24.90
C PHE A 420 12.25 12.40 24.09
N TYR A 421 12.47 12.92 22.87
CA TYR A 421 13.53 12.41 22.01
C TYR A 421 14.89 13.03 22.35
N GLU A 422 14.94 14.26 22.84
CA GLU A 422 16.16 14.86 23.38
C GLU A 422 16.70 14.05 24.56
N GLU A 423 15.85 13.71 25.54
CA GLU A 423 16.25 12.86 26.66
C GLU A 423 16.63 11.43 26.20
N LEU A 424 15.90 10.88 25.23
CA LEU A 424 16.23 9.57 24.67
C LEU A 424 17.60 9.52 24.02
N TYR A 425 18.00 10.57 23.28
CA TYR A 425 19.26 10.61 22.53
C TYR A 425 20.40 11.35 23.24
N LYS A 426 20.19 11.80 24.47
CA LYS A 426 21.24 12.31 25.35
C LYS A 426 22.34 11.27 25.54
N GLU A 427 23.57 11.74 25.73
CA GLU A 427 24.73 10.88 25.98
C GLU A 427 24.45 9.91 27.13
N LYS A 428 24.89 8.65 26.97
CA LYS A 428 24.68 7.61 28.00
C LYS A 428 25.92 7.50 28.86
N VAL A 429 25.71 7.51 30.17
CA VAL A 429 26.76 7.27 31.16
C VAL A 429 27.28 5.84 30.98
N THR A 430 28.60 5.71 30.87
CA THR A 430 29.30 4.42 30.76
C THR A 430 30.40 4.34 31.80
N GLU A 431 30.51 3.21 32.50
CA GLU A 431 31.57 2.94 33.47
C GLU A 431 32.83 2.43 32.75
N ASN A 432 33.94 3.17 32.85
CA ASN A 432 35.17 2.87 32.12
C ASN A 432 35.76 1.48 32.44
N GLU A 433 35.74 1.08 33.72
CA GLU A 433 36.31 -0.21 34.13
C GLU A 433 35.48 -1.39 33.60
N VAL A 434 34.16 -1.30 33.70
CA VAL A 434 33.24 -2.30 33.13
C VAL A 434 33.37 -2.37 31.61
N LEU A 435 33.54 -1.22 30.95
CA LEU A 435 33.77 -1.16 29.51
C LEU A 435 35.05 -1.90 29.13
N LYS A 436 36.18 -1.63 29.80
CA LYS A 436 37.45 -2.32 29.55
C LYS A 436 37.28 -3.84 29.73
N GLU A 437 36.58 -4.25 30.78
CA GLU A 437 36.27 -5.66 31.05
C GLU A 437 35.47 -6.30 29.91
N VAL A 438 34.37 -5.67 29.46
CA VAL A 438 33.57 -6.15 28.31
C VAL A 438 34.42 -6.32 27.04
N LEU A 439 35.33 -5.39 26.76
CA LEU A 439 36.20 -5.46 25.58
C LEU A 439 37.16 -6.66 25.60
N THR A 440 37.50 -7.21 26.76
CA THR A 440 38.36 -8.40 26.86
C THR A 440 37.72 -9.64 26.25
N PHE A 441 36.39 -9.70 26.18
CA PHE A 441 35.67 -10.82 25.59
C PHE A 441 35.71 -10.82 24.06
N ILE A 442 36.13 -9.74 23.41
CA ILE A 442 36.23 -9.67 21.95
C ILE A 442 37.48 -10.43 21.49
N GLU A 443 37.30 -11.65 20.97
CA GLU A 443 38.40 -12.50 20.49
C GLU A 443 38.67 -12.35 18.99
N LYS A 444 37.63 -12.07 18.21
CA LYS A 444 37.74 -12.04 16.75
C LYS A 444 38.02 -10.64 16.24
N THR A 445 39.08 -10.53 15.44
CA THR A 445 39.51 -9.29 14.82
C THR A 445 39.62 -9.45 13.30
N ILE A 446 39.61 -8.32 12.59
CA ILE A 446 39.85 -8.28 11.15
C ILE A 446 41.32 -8.67 10.89
N LYS A 447 41.53 -9.67 10.05
CA LYS A 447 42.88 -10.14 9.67
C LYS A 447 43.53 -9.27 8.58
N ASP A 448 42.78 -8.91 7.55
CA ASP A 448 43.21 -8.03 6.46
C ASP A 448 42.17 -6.92 6.24
N GLY A 449 42.44 -5.74 6.79
CA GLY A 449 41.58 -4.56 6.68
C GLY A 449 41.92 -3.64 5.50
N THR A 450 42.86 -4.00 4.61
CA THR A 450 43.40 -3.08 3.59
C THR A 450 42.32 -2.49 2.68
N SER A 451 41.32 -3.29 2.30
CA SER A 451 40.20 -2.85 1.47
C SER A 451 39.31 -1.79 2.12
N LEU A 452 39.27 -1.73 3.46
CA LEU A 452 38.49 -0.72 4.20
C LEU A 452 39.13 0.68 4.10
N ASN A 453 40.45 0.75 3.85
CA ASN A 453 41.24 1.99 3.80
C ASN A 453 41.44 2.55 2.39
N LYS A 454 41.01 1.86 1.33
CA LYS A 454 41.22 2.33 -0.05
C LYS A 454 40.28 3.48 -0.41
N ASP A 455 40.67 4.31 -1.36
CA ASP A 455 39.76 5.32 -1.92
C ASP A 455 38.54 4.66 -2.58
N PHE A 456 37.42 5.37 -2.61
CA PHE A 456 36.25 4.92 -3.37
C PHE A 456 36.52 5.04 -4.87
N VAL A 457 36.04 4.06 -5.63
CA VAL A 457 36.18 4.02 -7.09
C VAL A 457 34.82 4.09 -7.80
N PRO A 458 34.76 4.54 -9.07
CA PRO A 458 33.49 4.79 -9.77
C PRO A 458 32.56 3.56 -9.79
N PHE A 459 33.10 2.35 -9.95
CA PHE A 459 32.32 1.12 -9.99
C PHE A 459 31.59 0.80 -8.67
N GLU A 460 32.19 1.14 -7.52
CA GLU A 460 31.54 0.96 -6.21
C GLU A 460 30.28 1.82 -6.09
N LEU A 461 30.35 3.07 -6.53
CA LEU A 461 29.21 3.99 -6.52
C LEU A 461 28.08 3.50 -7.43
N ASP A 462 28.40 2.99 -8.64
CA ASP A 462 27.39 2.41 -9.55
C ASP A 462 26.64 1.24 -8.89
N LYS A 463 27.40 0.33 -8.26
CA LYS A 463 26.85 -0.83 -7.56
C LYS A 463 25.96 -0.39 -6.39
N VAL A 464 26.37 0.64 -5.65
CA VAL A 464 25.59 1.21 -4.56
C VAL A 464 24.29 1.84 -5.06
N LEU A 465 24.34 2.67 -6.11
CA LEU A 465 23.16 3.36 -6.64
C LEU A 465 22.08 2.36 -7.09
N LYS A 466 22.49 1.30 -7.82
CA LYS A 466 21.59 0.23 -8.30
C LYS A 466 20.88 -0.55 -7.19
N ASN A 467 21.43 -0.54 -5.97
CA ASN A 467 20.84 -1.25 -4.82
C ASN A 467 19.71 -0.47 -4.13
N PHE A 468 19.54 0.82 -4.43
CA PHE A 468 18.45 1.60 -3.87
C PHE A 468 17.14 1.39 -4.62
N LYS A 469 16.02 1.58 -3.92
CA LYS A 469 14.68 1.45 -4.48
C LYS A 469 14.12 2.82 -4.84
N LYS A 470 13.59 2.98 -6.05
CA LYS A 470 12.88 4.18 -6.50
C LYS A 470 11.62 4.46 -5.66
N GLY A 471 11.15 5.70 -5.67
CA GLY A 471 9.89 6.12 -5.09
C GLY A 471 9.90 6.25 -3.56
N LYS A 472 11.07 6.29 -2.93
CA LYS A 472 11.28 6.54 -1.50
C LYS A 472 11.27 8.05 -1.19
N THR A 473 11.13 8.39 0.08
CA THR A 473 11.14 9.79 0.53
C THR A 473 12.60 10.23 0.78
N PRO A 474 13.03 11.37 0.21
CA PRO A 474 14.36 11.94 0.46
C PRO A 474 14.45 12.58 1.85
N GLY A 475 15.64 13.08 2.19
CA GLY A 475 15.88 13.84 3.41
C GLY A 475 15.46 15.31 3.29
N ALA A 476 16.12 16.18 4.04
CA ALA A 476 15.83 17.61 4.09
C ALA A 476 16.11 18.35 2.77
N ASP A 477 17.04 17.85 1.95
CA ASP A 477 17.37 18.43 0.64
C ASP A 477 16.22 18.31 -0.39
N GLY A 478 15.36 17.30 -0.20
CA GLY A 478 14.26 16.97 -1.09
C GLY A 478 14.66 16.25 -2.39
N LEU A 479 15.91 15.78 -2.51
CA LEU A 479 16.45 15.14 -3.72
C LEU A 479 16.35 13.61 -3.64
N PRO A 480 15.47 12.96 -4.44
CA PRO A 480 15.24 11.52 -4.38
C PRO A 480 16.24 10.76 -5.28
N LEU A 481 16.27 9.42 -5.18
CA LEU A 481 17.11 8.55 -6.02
C LEU A 481 16.97 8.85 -7.52
N GLU A 482 15.74 9.11 -7.98
CA GLU A 482 15.43 9.39 -9.38
C GLU A 482 16.22 10.59 -9.93
N PHE A 483 16.50 11.59 -9.10
CA PHE A 483 17.37 12.70 -9.49
C PHE A 483 18.80 12.20 -9.73
N TYR A 484 19.36 11.42 -8.81
CA TYR A 484 20.72 10.89 -8.93
C TYR A 484 20.85 9.95 -10.13
N GLU A 485 19.85 9.10 -10.41
CA GLU A 485 19.85 8.25 -11.61
C GLU A 485 19.80 9.05 -12.91
N THR A 486 19.02 10.13 -12.96
CA THR A 486 18.84 10.95 -14.18
C THR A 486 20.10 11.72 -14.55
N PHE A 487 20.87 12.16 -13.55
CA PHE A 487 22.07 12.99 -13.73
C PHE A 487 23.35 12.25 -13.34
N TRP A 488 23.30 10.92 -13.23
CA TRP A 488 24.42 10.14 -12.70
C TRP A 488 25.70 10.32 -13.50
N ASP A 489 25.57 10.48 -14.82
CA ASP A 489 26.66 10.70 -15.76
C ASP A 489 27.52 11.93 -15.42
N ILE A 490 26.88 12.99 -14.90
CA ILE A 490 27.57 14.23 -14.51
C ILE A 490 27.86 14.32 -13.00
N LEU A 491 27.10 13.64 -12.14
CA LEU A 491 27.26 13.73 -10.68
C LEU A 491 28.30 12.77 -10.11
N LYS A 492 28.54 11.63 -10.77
CA LYS A 492 29.26 10.49 -10.18
C LYS A 492 30.69 10.81 -9.77
N GLN A 493 31.46 11.44 -10.66
CA GLN A 493 32.87 11.73 -10.40
C GLN A 493 33.04 12.80 -9.32
N ASP A 494 32.19 13.83 -9.38
CA ASP A 494 32.17 14.88 -8.38
C ASP A 494 31.81 14.34 -6.99
N LEU A 495 30.79 13.48 -6.89
CA LEU A 495 30.41 12.83 -5.62
C LEU A 495 31.50 11.90 -5.07
N MET A 496 32.19 11.16 -5.95
CA MET A 496 33.31 10.30 -5.53
C MET A 496 34.43 11.13 -4.92
N THR A 497 34.79 12.23 -5.58
CA THR A 497 35.81 13.17 -5.09
C THR A 497 35.38 13.76 -3.75
N VAL A 498 34.13 14.25 -3.65
CA VAL A 498 33.56 14.73 -2.39
C VAL A 498 33.69 13.71 -1.26
N PHE A 499 33.45 12.41 -1.53
CA PHE A 499 33.53 11.36 -0.49
C PHE A 499 34.95 10.99 -0.09
N ASN A 500 35.91 11.00 -1.02
CA ASN A 500 37.31 10.74 -0.71
C ASN A 500 37.93 11.91 0.08
N ASP A 501 37.58 13.14 -0.27
CA ASP A 501 38.07 14.36 0.39
C ASP A 501 37.47 14.55 1.81
N LEU A 502 36.50 13.71 2.22
CA LEU A 502 35.99 13.73 3.59
C LEU A 502 37.06 13.34 4.61
N ASP A 503 38.14 12.68 4.19
CA ASP A 503 39.25 12.34 5.08
C ASP A 503 39.96 13.55 5.65
N ASP A 504 39.95 14.67 4.97
CA ASP A 504 40.64 15.89 5.41
C ASP A 504 39.75 16.77 6.30
N LEU A 505 38.49 16.36 6.52
CA LEU A 505 37.52 17.09 7.33
C LEU A 505 37.41 16.53 8.74
N ASP A 506 37.21 17.44 9.70
CA ASP A 506 36.86 17.09 11.08
C ASP A 506 35.34 16.93 11.28
N SER A 507 34.54 17.46 10.35
CA SER A 507 33.08 17.52 10.45
C SER A 507 32.42 17.43 9.06
N LEU A 508 31.29 16.73 8.99
CA LEU A 508 30.45 16.74 7.78
C LEU A 508 29.71 18.08 7.62
N PRO A 509 29.38 18.48 6.38
CA PRO A 509 28.53 19.63 6.14
C PRO A 509 27.16 19.53 6.84
N ASP A 510 26.56 20.67 7.20
CA ASP A 510 25.32 20.74 7.98
C ASP A 510 24.18 19.90 7.40
N SER A 511 24.00 19.89 6.07
CA SER A 511 22.92 19.12 5.47
C SER A 511 23.16 17.60 5.49
N PHE A 512 24.42 17.14 5.59
CA PHE A 512 24.75 15.73 5.84
C PHE A 512 24.50 15.33 7.30
N ARG A 513 24.72 16.28 8.23
CA ARG A 513 24.53 16.06 9.67
C ARG A 513 23.05 16.08 10.08
N LEU A 514 22.21 16.83 9.37
CA LEU A 514 20.77 16.96 9.66
C LEU A 514 19.95 15.74 9.20
N GLY A 515 19.29 15.07 10.14
CA GLY A 515 18.26 14.07 9.88
C GLY A 515 16.83 14.62 10.03
N ILE A 516 15.87 14.13 9.24
CA ILE A 516 14.44 14.38 9.52
C ILE A 516 13.77 13.12 10.08
N MET A 517 13.42 13.14 11.36
CA MET A 517 12.76 12.02 12.02
C MET A 517 11.25 12.04 11.78
N THR A 518 10.72 10.92 11.34
CA THR A 518 9.27 10.68 11.18
C THR A 518 8.83 9.58 12.13
N LEU A 519 7.61 9.70 12.69
CA LEU A 519 7.12 8.74 13.67
C LEU A 519 6.17 7.73 13.03
N LEU A 520 6.47 6.44 13.22
CA LEU A 520 5.58 5.33 12.86
C LEU A 520 4.98 4.70 14.12
N TYR A 521 3.67 4.73 14.23
CA TYR A 521 2.95 4.08 15.31
C TYR A 521 3.10 2.55 15.23
N LYS A 522 3.43 1.91 16.37
CA LYS A 522 3.53 0.44 16.47
C LYS A 522 2.18 -0.20 16.86
N LYS A 523 1.80 -0.09 18.14
CA LYS A 523 0.62 -0.71 18.79
C LYS A 523 0.34 -0.04 20.15
N ASN A 524 -0.77 -0.36 20.81
CA ASN A 524 -1.21 0.14 22.14
C ASN A 524 -1.75 1.58 22.17
N ASP A 525 -1.51 2.32 23.25
CA ASP A 525 -1.99 3.69 23.40
C ASP A 525 -1.23 4.62 22.45
N LYS A 526 -1.94 5.27 21.53
CA LYS A 526 -1.37 6.22 20.56
C LYS A 526 -0.88 7.52 21.21
N THR A 527 -1.33 7.83 22.43
CA THR A 527 -0.95 9.05 23.14
C THR A 527 0.43 8.95 23.80
N ASP A 528 0.97 7.74 23.97
CA ASP A 528 2.28 7.49 24.58
C ASP A 528 3.38 7.35 23.52
N LEU A 529 4.36 8.26 23.54
CA LEU A 529 5.51 8.28 22.61
C LEU A 529 6.41 7.03 22.71
N LYS A 530 6.37 6.26 23.80
CA LYS A 530 7.06 4.95 23.89
C LYS A 530 6.54 3.94 22.87
N ASN A 531 5.30 4.11 22.40
CA ASN A 531 4.64 3.25 21.41
C ASN A 531 4.91 3.66 19.95
N TRP A 532 5.71 4.71 19.73
CA TRP A 532 6.09 5.20 18.41
C TRP A 532 7.53 4.85 18.06
N ARG A 533 7.78 4.58 16.78
CA ARG A 533 9.11 4.29 16.24
C ARG A 533 9.62 5.51 15.46
N PRO A 534 10.77 6.09 15.83
CA PRO A 534 11.40 7.10 15.01
C PRO A 534 12.06 6.48 13.78
N ILE A 535 11.89 7.10 12.61
CA ILE A 535 12.65 6.79 11.39
C ILE A 535 13.28 8.07 10.87
N THR A 536 14.60 8.07 10.77
CA THR A 536 15.39 9.19 10.28
C THR A 536 15.50 9.13 8.77
N LEU A 537 15.00 10.17 8.11
CA LEU A 537 15.13 10.42 6.68
C LEU A 537 16.44 11.18 6.44
N LEU A 538 17.45 10.47 5.94
CA LEU A 538 18.71 11.05 5.50
C LEU A 538 18.64 11.49 4.03
N ASN A 539 19.44 12.50 3.68
CA ASN A 539 19.68 12.89 2.29
C ASN A 539 20.30 11.72 1.50
N MET A 540 20.09 11.73 0.19
CA MET A 540 20.44 10.59 -0.64
C MET A 540 21.96 10.44 -0.83
N ASP A 541 22.71 11.53 -0.90
CA ASP A 541 24.17 11.57 -0.87
C ASP A 541 24.74 10.91 0.40
N CYS A 542 24.24 11.27 1.58
CA CYS A 542 24.59 10.65 2.86
C CYS A 542 24.23 9.15 2.89
N LYS A 543 23.12 8.75 2.25
CA LYS A 543 22.76 7.33 2.06
C LYS A 543 23.74 6.60 1.14
N ILE A 544 24.18 7.22 0.06
CA ILE A 544 25.18 6.64 -0.85
C ILE A 544 26.49 6.42 -0.09
N PHE A 545 26.99 7.44 0.61
CA PHE A 545 28.21 7.35 1.41
C PHE A 545 28.13 6.25 2.48
N SER A 546 27.10 6.28 3.33
CA SER A 546 26.90 5.24 4.35
C SER A 546 26.72 3.84 3.75
N LYS A 547 26.15 3.72 2.54
CA LYS A 547 26.01 2.44 1.85
C LYS A 547 27.32 1.92 1.25
N LEU A 548 28.25 2.79 0.85
CA LEU A 548 29.62 2.41 0.49
C LEU A 548 30.30 1.75 1.71
N LEU A 549 30.28 2.44 2.86
CA LEU A 549 30.82 1.89 4.12
C LEU A 549 30.15 0.59 4.53
N THR A 550 28.82 0.50 4.37
CA THR A 550 28.06 -0.73 4.65
C THR A 550 28.54 -1.90 3.78
N THR A 551 28.78 -1.64 2.49
CA THR A 551 29.20 -2.68 1.54
C THR A 551 30.58 -3.19 1.90
N ARG A 552 31.51 -2.30 2.26
CA ARG A 552 32.84 -2.64 2.74
C ARG A 552 32.82 -3.37 4.09
N MET A 553 32.07 -2.89 5.08
CA MET A 553 31.95 -3.56 6.38
C MET A 553 31.34 -4.97 6.26
N SER A 554 30.37 -5.15 5.35
CA SER A 554 29.64 -6.41 5.20
C SER A 554 30.51 -7.61 4.82
N THR A 555 31.67 -7.40 4.19
CA THR A 555 32.58 -8.48 3.80
C THR A 555 33.27 -9.14 4.99
N PHE A 556 33.36 -8.44 6.13
CA PHE A 556 34.04 -8.92 7.34
C PHE A 556 33.10 -9.49 8.41
N LEU A 557 31.80 -9.20 8.32
CA LEU A 557 30.85 -9.55 9.38
C LEU A 557 30.67 -11.06 9.59
N THR A 558 30.82 -11.87 8.54
CA THR A 558 30.68 -13.33 8.68
C THR A 558 31.76 -13.91 9.58
N ASP A 559 32.97 -13.34 9.55
CA ASP A 559 34.11 -13.78 10.34
C ASP A 559 34.01 -13.25 11.78
N LEU A 560 33.69 -11.96 11.93
CA LEU A 560 33.63 -11.27 13.22
C LEU A 560 32.45 -11.72 14.09
N ILE A 561 31.27 -11.89 13.50
CA ILE A 561 30.02 -12.13 14.24
C ILE A 561 29.73 -13.62 14.33
N HIS A 562 29.43 -14.13 15.52
CA HIS A 562 29.17 -15.55 15.72
C HIS A 562 27.87 -16.03 15.01
N PRO A 563 27.79 -17.29 14.53
CA PRO A 563 26.64 -17.80 13.75
C PRO A 563 25.26 -17.82 14.43
N ASP A 564 25.17 -17.60 15.74
CA ASP A 564 23.88 -17.52 16.46
C ASP A 564 23.15 -16.19 16.25
N GLN A 565 23.84 -15.14 15.79
CA GLN A 565 23.24 -13.91 15.30
C GLN A 565 22.88 -14.05 13.82
N ALA A 566 21.60 -14.17 13.52
CA ALA A 566 21.12 -14.43 12.16
C ALA A 566 20.81 -13.16 11.34
N CYS A 567 20.69 -11.98 11.97
CA CYS A 567 20.29 -10.76 11.29
C CYS A 567 21.48 -9.89 10.84
N ALA A 568 21.30 -9.13 9.75
CA ALA A 568 22.28 -8.25 9.08
C ALA A 568 23.61 -8.87 8.61
N VAL A 569 23.90 -10.12 8.96
CA VAL A 569 25.07 -10.84 8.44
C VAL A 569 24.70 -11.53 7.12
N PRO A 570 25.47 -11.32 6.03
CA PRO A 570 25.19 -11.94 4.74
C PRO A 570 25.08 -13.47 4.81
N GLY A 571 24.12 -14.04 4.05
CA GLY A 571 23.93 -15.49 3.94
C GLY A 571 23.11 -16.15 5.04
N ARG A 572 22.87 -15.48 6.18
CA ARG A 572 22.08 -16.01 7.31
C ARG A 572 20.59 -15.69 7.17
N LYS A 573 19.72 -16.54 7.71
CA LYS A 573 18.26 -16.40 7.59
C LYS A 573 17.56 -16.51 8.94
N ILE A 574 16.48 -15.74 9.10
CA ILE A 574 15.56 -15.82 10.25
C ILE A 574 15.02 -17.25 10.51
N THR A 575 14.88 -18.04 9.45
CA THR A 575 14.42 -19.43 9.53
C THR A 575 15.42 -20.33 10.25
N ASP A 576 16.72 -20.03 10.16
CA ASP A 576 17.77 -20.82 10.81
C ASP A 576 17.61 -20.78 12.33
N SER A 577 17.30 -19.59 12.87
CA SER A 577 17.01 -19.34 14.29
C SER A 577 15.72 -20.01 14.76
N LEU A 578 14.63 -19.82 14.03
CA LEU A 578 13.31 -20.34 14.42
C LEU A 578 13.23 -21.86 14.38
N VAL A 579 13.85 -22.48 13.37
CA VAL A 579 13.93 -23.95 13.24
C VAL A 579 14.80 -24.54 14.36
N LEU A 580 15.91 -23.88 14.71
CA LEU A 580 16.74 -24.28 15.85
C LEU A 580 15.93 -24.29 17.14
N ILE A 581 15.23 -23.19 17.45
CA ILE A 581 14.40 -23.08 18.66
C ILE A 581 13.34 -24.19 18.70
N ARG A 582 12.59 -24.38 17.60
CA ARG A 582 11.59 -25.45 17.49
C ARG A 582 12.20 -26.83 17.78
N ASP A 583 13.33 -27.14 17.16
CA ASP A 583 13.96 -28.46 17.29
C ASP A 583 14.54 -28.70 18.68
N VAL A 584 15.07 -27.66 19.33
CA VAL A 584 15.53 -27.72 20.73
C VAL A 584 14.36 -27.99 21.67
N ILE A 585 13.23 -27.28 21.50
CA ILE A 585 12.02 -27.52 22.31
C ILE A 585 11.48 -28.93 22.08
N CYS A 586 11.36 -29.37 20.82
CA CYS A 586 10.91 -30.72 20.49
C CYS A 586 11.84 -31.77 21.09
N HIS A 587 13.17 -31.58 20.98
CA HIS A 587 14.14 -32.51 21.54
C HIS A 587 14.04 -32.59 23.07
N ALA A 588 13.92 -31.46 23.74
CA ALA A 588 13.75 -31.41 25.19
C ALA A 588 12.49 -32.16 25.64
N ARG A 589 11.35 -31.91 24.97
CA ARG A 589 10.09 -32.62 25.21
C ARG A 589 10.24 -34.13 25.01
N ASP A 590 10.77 -34.55 23.84
CA ASP A 590 10.85 -35.97 23.46
C ASP A 590 11.83 -36.76 24.35
N ARG A 591 12.78 -36.07 24.99
CA ARG A 591 13.75 -36.66 25.94
C ARG A 591 13.42 -36.39 27.41
N ASN A 592 12.29 -35.76 27.70
CA ASN A 592 11.88 -35.35 29.04
C ASN A 592 12.96 -34.51 29.77
N ILE A 593 13.59 -33.59 29.06
CA ILE A 593 14.61 -32.66 29.57
C ILE A 593 13.95 -31.34 29.92
N ARG A 594 14.31 -30.75 31.07
CA ARG A 594 13.92 -29.39 31.45
C ARG A 594 14.53 -28.38 30.48
N LEU A 595 13.69 -27.52 29.93
CA LEU A 595 14.10 -26.42 29.07
C LEU A 595 13.28 -25.18 29.41
N LEU A 596 13.92 -24.02 29.41
CA LEU A 596 13.24 -22.74 29.42
C LEU A 596 13.73 -21.89 28.25
N ALA A 597 12.83 -21.11 27.67
CA ALA A 597 13.13 -20.10 26.68
C ALA A 597 12.94 -18.72 27.30
N LEU A 598 14.04 -17.98 27.42
CA LEU A 598 14.06 -16.62 27.94
C LEU A 598 14.27 -15.65 26.77
N ASN A 599 13.26 -14.83 26.48
CA ASN A 599 13.29 -13.80 25.45
C ASN A 599 13.55 -12.44 26.11
N LEU A 600 14.71 -11.86 25.85
CA LEU A 600 15.14 -10.56 26.36
C LEU A 600 14.69 -9.45 25.41
N ASP A 601 14.08 -8.38 25.95
CA ASP A 601 13.69 -7.18 25.21
C ASP A 601 14.46 -5.97 25.75
N PHE A 602 15.26 -5.31 24.90
CA PHE A 602 15.99 -4.10 25.30
C PHE A 602 15.17 -2.84 25.02
N GLU A 603 15.20 -1.91 25.97
CA GLU A 603 14.50 -0.63 25.81
C GLU A 603 15.11 0.18 24.68
N LYS A 604 14.33 0.42 23.61
CA LYS A 604 14.72 1.31 22.50
C LYS A 604 16.15 1.01 22.03
N ALA A 605 16.45 -0.27 21.79
CA ALA A 605 17.79 -0.81 21.65
C ALA A 605 18.70 -0.01 20.70
N PHE A 606 18.19 0.38 19.52
CA PHE A 606 18.93 1.19 18.54
C PHE A 606 19.23 2.60 19.04
N ASP A 607 18.33 3.20 19.81
CA ASP A 607 18.39 4.61 20.20
C ASP A 607 19.28 4.85 21.43
N ARG A 608 19.52 3.80 22.23
CA ARG A 608 20.26 3.87 23.50
C ARG A 608 21.76 3.56 23.42
N VAL A 609 22.26 2.90 22.37
CA VAL A 609 23.66 2.47 22.30
C VAL A 609 24.60 3.66 22.53
N SER A 610 25.53 3.56 23.49
CA SER A 610 26.57 4.59 23.66
C SER A 610 27.48 4.61 22.44
N GLN A 611 27.63 5.79 21.82
CA GLN A 611 28.51 5.95 20.65
C GLN A 611 29.97 5.70 21.05
N ARG A 612 30.39 6.17 22.23
CA ARG A 612 31.73 5.93 22.78
C ARG A 612 32.05 4.43 22.88
N TYR A 613 31.16 3.67 23.49
CA TYR A 613 31.28 2.21 23.58
C TYR A 613 31.37 1.57 22.19
N LEU A 614 30.49 1.98 21.27
CA LEU A 614 30.46 1.43 19.92
C LEU A 614 31.80 1.60 19.19
N PHE A 615 32.40 2.81 19.23
CA PHE A 615 33.70 3.05 18.59
C PHE A 615 34.82 2.21 19.20
N GLN A 616 34.85 2.05 20.53
CA GLN A 616 35.85 1.22 21.20
C GLN A 616 35.69 -0.28 20.88
N VAL A 617 34.45 -0.76 20.68
CA VAL A 617 34.20 -2.12 20.20
C VAL A 617 34.73 -2.32 18.78
N LEU A 618 34.46 -1.37 17.87
CA LEU A 618 34.93 -1.46 16.49
C LEU A 618 36.46 -1.41 16.41
N GLU A 619 37.08 -0.53 17.18
CA GLU A 619 38.54 -0.47 17.31
C GLU A 619 39.10 -1.80 17.81
N LYS A 620 38.52 -2.37 18.89
CA LYS A 620 38.93 -3.68 19.42
C LYS A 620 38.74 -4.83 18.42
N MET A 621 37.74 -4.74 17.54
CA MET A 621 37.53 -5.68 16.43
C MET A 621 38.53 -5.50 15.27
N GLY A 622 39.43 -4.52 15.35
CA GLY A 622 40.47 -4.28 14.34
C GLY A 622 40.00 -3.51 13.10
N PHE A 623 38.90 -2.75 13.20
CA PHE A 623 38.52 -1.83 12.12
C PHE A 623 39.60 -0.74 11.96
N PRO A 624 40.11 -0.49 10.75
CA PRO A 624 41.19 0.48 10.55
C PRO A 624 40.80 1.93 10.86
N GLY A 625 41.78 2.74 11.27
CA GLY A 625 41.58 4.14 11.68
C GLY A 625 40.86 5.02 10.65
N ARG A 626 41.20 4.93 9.36
CA ARG A 626 40.53 5.71 8.29
C ARG A 626 39.05 5.34 8.17
N PHE A 627 38.73 4.04 8.19
CA PHE A 627 37.34 3.58 8.19
C PHE A 627 36.59 4.06 9.44
N LEU A 628 37.20 3.97 10.62
CA LEU A 628 36.63 4.50 11.86
C LEU A 628 36.40 6.02 11.80
N LYS A 629 37.30 6.78 11.18
CA LYS A 629 37.13 8.23 10.95
C LYS A 629 35.88 8.51 10.10
N TRP A 630 35.71 7.82 8.97
CA TRP A 630 34.50 7.96 8.14
C TRP A 630 33.21 7.59 8.88
N VAL A 631 33.24 6.54 9.70
CA VAL A 631 32.10 6.19 10.55
C VAL A 631 31.89 7.30 11.58
N GLY A 632 32.96 7.81 12.22
CA GLY A 632 32.97 8.95 13.14
C GLY A 632 32.24 10.16 12.60
N LEU A 633 32.61 10.59 11.39
CA LEU A 633 31.99 11.71 10.68
C LEU A 633 30.46 11.59 10.56
N LEU A 634 29.91 10.38 10.40
CA LEU A 634 28.45 10.16 10.31
C LEU A 634 27.70 10.32 11.64
N TYR A 635 28.43 10.37 12.75
CA TYR A 635 27.92 10.48 14.12
C TYR A 635 28.42 11.73 14.88
N SER A 636 29.44 12.42 14.39
CA SER A 636 29.97 13.66 14.97
C SER A 636 29.01 14.84 14.82
N ASP A 637 28.65 15.47 15.95
CA ASP A 637 27.80 16.66 16.07
C ASP A 637 26.52 16.61 15.23
N ILE A 638 25.80 15.50 15.31
CA ILE A 638 24.62 15.27 14.47
C ILE A 638 23.35 15.81 15.11
N THR A 639 22.44 16.32 14.29
CA THR A 639 21.16 16.86 14.75
C THR A 639 19.99 16.24 13.98
N SER A 640 18.81 16.24 14.60
CA SER A 640 17.58 15.82 13.94
C SER A 640 16.42 16.77 14.22
N LYS A 641 15.55 16.94 13.23
CA LYS A 641 14.24 17.59 13.41
C LYS A 641 13.15 16.55 13.26
N ILE A 642 12.11 16.65 14.07
CA ILE A 642 11.01 15.69 14.09
C ILE A 642 9.83 16.27 13.32
N LEU A 643 9.36 15.51 12.32
CA LEU A 643 8.26 15.89 11.45
C LEU A 643 6.94 15.34 12.01
N ILE A 644 6.15 16.21 12.63
CA ILE A 644 4.83 15.89 13.20
C ILE A 644 3.76 16.63 12.40
N ASN A 645 2.84 15.87 11.79
CA ASN A 645 1.74 16.43 11.00
C ASN A 645 2.19 17.47 9.96
N GLY A 646 3.38 17.33 9.37
CA GLY A 646 3.91 18.29 8.41
C GLY A 646 4.62 19.52 9.02
N ASN A 647 4.57 19.69 10.34
CA ASN A 647 5.36 20.67 11.08
C ASN A 647 6.70 20.06 11.52
N LEU A 648 7.76 20.86 11.50
CA LEU A 648 9.08 20.46 12.00
C LEU A 648 9.28 21.00 13.41
N SER A 649 9.79 20.15 14.30
CA SER A 649 10.29 20.54 15.61
C SER A 649 11.55 21.40 15.51
N LYS A 650 12.01 21.92 16.66
CA LYS A 650 13.38 22.37 16.84
C LYS A 650 14.38 21.24 16.58
N ALA A 651 15.61 21.62 16.26
CA ALA A 651 16.68 20.65 16.08
C ALA A 651 17.13 20.12 17.45
N ILE A 652 17.10 18.80 17.62
CA ILE A 652 17.64 18.10 18.79
C ILE A 652 19.01 17.51 18.43
N LYS A 653 19.95 17.52 19.38
CA LYS A 653 21.26 16.89 19.23
C LYS A 653 21.14 15.38 19.49
N ILE A 654 21.84 14.57 18.70
CA ILE A 654 21.81 13.11 18.82
C ILE A 654 23.18 12.61 19.30
N CYS A 655 23.30 12.33 20.60
CA CYS A 655 24.55 11.92 21.25
C CYS A 655 24.60 10.41 21.55
N SER A 656 23.49 9.69 21.40
CA SER A 656 23.44 8.23 21.57
C SER A 656 22.70 7.56 20.41
N GLY A 657 22.89 6.25 20.31
CA GLY A 657 22.20 5.38 19.39
C GLY A 657 22.76 5.36 17.97
N VAL A 658 22.23 4.43 17.19
CA VAL A 658 22.49 4.28 15.75
C VAL A 658 21.27 4.77 14.96
N ARG A 659 21.48 5.58 13.91
CA ARG A 659 20.40 6.22 13.15
C ARG A 659 19.48 5.20 12.49
N GLN A 660 18.21 5.11 12.92
CA GLN A 660 17.21 4.24 12.29
C GLN A 660 16.86 4.75 10.89
N GLY A 661 17.23 4.00 9.84
CA GLY A 661 17.03 4.40 8.45
C GLY A 661 18.33 4.61 7.66
N CYS A 662 19.48 4.64 8.36
CA CYS A 662 20.80 4.59 7.74
C CYS A 662 21.15 3.14 7.33
N PRO A 663 21.69 2.91 6.12
CA PRO A 663 22.16 1.59 5.67
C PRO A 663 23.21 0.93 6.58
N LEU A 664 24.07 1.72 7.24
CA LEU A 664 25.20 1.23 8.03
C LEU A 664 24.79 0.83 9.46
N SER A 665 23.82 1.53 10.05
CA SER A 665 23.37 1.33 11.45
C SER A 665 23.09 -0.13 11.85
N PRO A 666 22.45 -0.99 11.03
CA PRO A 666 22.20 -2.37 11.42
C PRO A 666 23.47 -3.18 11.64
N LEU A 667 24.53 -2.92 10.87
CA LEU A 667 25.81 -3.63 10.98
C LEU A 667 26.57 -3.15 12.22
N LEU A 668 26.55 -1.85 12.48
CA LEU A 668 27.11 -1.25 13.70
C LEU A 668 26.43 -1.80 14.96
N TYR A 669 25.10 -1.92 14.95
CA TYR A 669 24.37 -2.48 16.08
C TYR A 669 24.76 -3.94 16.33
N VAL A 670 24.84 -4.76 15.28
CA VAL A 670 25.25 -6.17 15.40
C VAL A 670 26.67 -6.29 15.94
N ALA A 671 27.61 -5.45 15.48
CA ALA A 671 28.96 -5.41 16.05
C ALA A 671 28.93 -4.99 17.53
N GLY A 672 28.14 -3.98 17.89
CA GLY A 672 28.04 -3.48 19.27
C GLY A 672 27.39 -4.45 20.27
N ILE A 673 26.49 -5.33 19.83
CA ILE A 673 25.82 -6.32 20.70
C ILE A 673 26.59 -7.65 20.81
N GLU A 674 27.54 -7.91 19.89
CA GLU A 674 28.33 -9.15 19.87
C GLU A 674 29.13 -9.40 21.16
N PRO A 675 29.70 -8.40 21.87
CA PRO A 675 30.37 -8.64 23.14
C PRO A 675 29.45 -9.24 24.21
N LEU A 676 28.22 -8.75 24.36
CA LEU A 676 27.22 -9.36 25.25
C LEU A 676 26.93 -10.81 24.85
N ALA A 677 26.79 -11.06 23.55
CA ALA A 677 26.53 -12.41 23.05
C ALA A 677 27.70 -13.37 23.36
N GLN A 678 28.94 -12.90 23.28
CA GLN A 678 30.13 -13.67 23.67
C GLN A 678 30.12 -14.01 25.16
N VAL A 679 29.82 -13.03 26.02
CA VAL A 679 29.73 -13.24 27.48
C VAL A 679 28.66 -14.28 27.82
N LEU A 680 27.44 -14.12 27.30
CA LEU A 680 26.34 -15.07 27.53
C LEU A 680 26.67 -16.48 27.03
N ARG A 681 27.37 -16.60 25.90
CA ARG A 681 27.79 -17.90 25.36
C ARG A 681 28.83 -18.59 26.23
N ARG A 682 29.82 -17.85 26.72
CA ARG A 682 30.97 -18.41 27.44
C ARG A 682 30.72 -18.59 28.94
N ASP A 683 29.74 -17.90 29.50
CA ASP A 683 29.43 -18.03 30.91
C ASP A 683 29.06 -19.49 31.27
N VAL A 684 29.80 -20.03 32.23
CA VAL A 684 29.72 -21.44 32.67
C VAL A 684 28.47 -21.73 33.51
N TRP A 685 27.88 -20.70 34.13
CA TRP A 685 26.68 -20.82 34.94
C TRP A 685 25.41 -20.80 34.09
N ILE A 686 25.49 -20.30 32.86
CA ILE A 686 24.40 -20.40 31.89
C ILE A 686 24.50 -21.76 31.17
N LYS A 687 23.63 -22.72 31.50
CA LYS A 687 23.62 -24.05 30.87
C LYS A 687 22.59 -24.11 29.75
N GLY A 688 23.05 -24.38 28.53
CA GLY A 688 22.19 -24.62 27.37
C GLY A 688 21.93 -26.11 27.13
N LEU A 689 21.03 -26.41 26.19
CA LEU A 689 20.72 -27.79 25.82
C LEU A 689 21.85 -28.41 24.97
N THR A 690 22.38 -29.56 25.36
CA THR A 690 23.39 -30.29 24.58
C THR A 690 22.78 -30.91 23.32
N ILE A 691 23.36 -30.62 22.16
CA ILE A 691 22.89 -31.11 20.87
C ILE A 691 23.43 -32.53 20.65
N PRO A 692 22.57 -33.53 20.37
CA PRO A 692 23.02 -34.89 20.09
C PRO A 692 24.01 -34.98 18.93
N GLY A 693 25.05 -35.80 19.08
CA GLY A 693 25.97 -36.13 17.98
C GLY A 693 26.97 -35.04 17.60
N THR A 694 27.16 -34.04 18.45
CA THR A 694 28.01 -32.87 18.17
C THR A 694 29.24 -32.75 19.08
N ARG A 695 29.59 -33.81 19.82
CA ARG A 695 30.71 -33.82 20.78
C ARG A 695 30.66 -32.64 21.77
N GLY A 696 29.46 -32.30 22.26
CA GLY A 696 29.26 -31.30 23.32
C GLY A 696 28.80 -29.91 22.86
N LEU A 697 28.42 -29.70 21.60
CA LEU A 697 27.86 -28.41 21.17
C LEU A 697 26.52 -28.14 21.88
N THR A 698 26.36 -26.94 22.44
CA THR A 698 25.13 -26.55 23.16
C THR A 698 24.30 -25.51 22.39
N ALA A 699 22.99 -25.71 22.36
CA ALA A 699 22.01 -24.69 21.98
C ALA A 699 21.70 -23.82 23.20
N LYS A 700 22.37 -22.67 23.28
CA LYS A 700 22.28 -21.73 24.41
C LYS A 700 21.68 -20.39 23.99
N THR A 701 22.27 -19.73 22.99
CA THR A 701 21.89 -18.39 22.52
C THR A 701 21.37 -18.43 21.08
N VAL A 702 20.37 -17.59 20.80
CA VAL A 702 19.85 -17.29 19.45
C VAL A 702 19.51 -15.81 19.36
N LEU A 703 20.17 -15.08 18.46
CA LEU A 703 20.03 -13.63 18.33
C LEU A 703 19.46 -13.24 16.97
N TYR A 704 18.63 -12.21 16.97
CA TYR A 704 18.20 -11.51 15.77
C TYR A 704 18.13 -10.01 16.05
N MET A 705 19.22 -9.29 15.74
CA MET A 705 19.41 -7.91 16.22
C MET A 705 19.31 -7.84 17.75
N ASP A 706 18.34 -7.08 18.26
CA ASP A 706 18.02 -6.82 19.66
C ASP A 706 17.18 -7.93 20.31
N ASP A 707 16.54 -8.79 19.52
CA ASP A 707 15.81 -9.95 20.02
C ASP A 707 16.80 -11.07 20.42
N ILE A 708 17.13 -11.16 21.70
CA ILE A 708 18.02 -12.20 22.25
C ILE A 708 17.16 -13.29 22.92
N ASN A 709 17.36 -14.54 22.50
CA ASN A 709 16.69 -15.70 23.04
C ASN A 709 17.72 -16.64 23.66
N LEU A 710 17.51 -16.99 24.93
CA LEU A 710 18.29 -17.96 25.66
C LEU A 710 17.48 -19.24 25.85
N LEU A 711 18.11 -20.37 25.57
CA LEU A 711 17.56 -21.71 25.72
C LEU A 711 18.36 -22.40 26.82
N CYS A 712 17.80 -22.44 28.03
CA CYS A 712 18.52 -22.89 29.22
C CYS A 712 17.85 -24.12 29.86
N THR A 713 18.62 -24.92 30.60
CA THR A 713 18.13 -26.15 31.24
C THR A 713 17.90 -26.01 32.75
N ASP A 714 18.18 -24.84 33.32
CA ASP A 714 18.05 -24.54 34.75
C ASP A 714 17.64 -23.07 34.99
N ILE A 715 17.10 -22.80 36.18
CA ILE A 715 16.66 -21.46 36.60
C ILE A 715 17.82 -20.55 37.00
N VAL A 716 18.96 -21.09 37.43
CA VAL A 716 20.15 -20.31 37.84
C VAL A 716 20.65 -19.46 36.65
N SER A 717 20.59 -20.03 35.46
CA SER A 717 20.89 -19.37 34.19
C SER A 717 20.07 -18.09 33.97
N VAL A 718 18.83 -18.03 34.46
CA VAL A 718 17.95 -16.85 34.34
C VAL A 718 18.49 -15.71 35.19
N ARG A 719 18.78 -15.96 36.47
CA ARG A 719 19.32 -14.93 37.39
C ARG A 719 20.66 -14.42 36.89
N ARG A 720 21.56 -15.34 36.52
CA ARG A 720 22.87 -15.00 35.97
C ARG A 720 22.77 -14.13 34.71
N THR A 721 21.81 -14.44 33.84
CA THR A 721 21.56 -13.62 32.64
C THR A 721 21.16 -12.20 33.00
N MET A 722 20.28 -12.01 33.99
CA MET A 722 19.87 -10.67 34.42
C MET A 722 21.06 -9.86 34.94
N ASP A 723 21.89 -10.47 35.79
CA ASP A 723 23.11 -9.83 36.32
C ASP A 723 24.07 -9.41 35.21
N ILE A 724 24.29 -10.29 34.22
CA ILE A 724 25.14 -10.00 33.06
C ILE A 724 24.55 -8.85 32.23
N THR A 725 23.23 -8.83 32.01
CA THR A 725 22.61 -7.76 31.22
C THR A 725 22.67 -6.40 31.92
N ASP A 726 22.55 -6.36 33.25
CA ASP A 726 22.69 -5.14 34.03
C ASP A 726 24.15 -4.68 34.09
N TRP A 727 25.11 -5.59 34.27
CA TRP A 727 26.55 -5.31 34.14
C TRP A 727 26.91 -4.77 32.75
N PHE A 728 26.46 -5.43 31.69
CA PHE A 728 26.71 -4.97 30.32
C PHE A 728 26.07 -3.60 30.04
N GLY A 729 24.91 -3.33 30.62
CA GLY A 729 24.23 -2.03 30.53
C GLY A 729 25.11 -0.87 30.99
N ARG A 730 25.96 -1.09 32.01
CA ARG A 730 26.92 -0.10 32.53
C ARG A 730 28.06 0.22 31.56
N ALA A 731 28.43 -0.70 30.66
CA ALA A 731 29.39 -0.43 29.59
C ALA A 731 28.74 0.18 28.33
N ALA A 732 27.61 -0.37 27.89
CA ALA A 732 27.05 -0.07 26.58
C ALA A 732 25.96 1.03 26.58
N GLY A 733 25.47 1.44 27.75
CA GLY A 733 24.29 2.31 27.89
C GLY A 733 22.96 1.60 27.59
N ALA A 734 23.02 0.29 27.35
CA ALA A 734 21.86 -0.57 27.12
C ALA A 734 21.04 -0.76 28.41
N ARG A 735 19.73 -0.98 28.26
CA ARG A 735 18.84 -1.24 29.40
C ARG A 735 17.85 -2.33 29.04
N LEU A 736 17.79 -3.38 29.86
CA LEU A 736 16.81 -4.45 29.69
C LEU A 736 15.42 -3.96 30.13
N ASN A 737 14.40 -4.26 29.34
CA ASN A 737 13.00 -4.04 29.69
C ASN A 737 12.46 -5.30 30.38
N ARG A 738 12.45 -5.30 31.72
CA ARG A 738 11.96 -6.46 32.50
C ARG A 738 10.46 -6.72 32.25
N ASP A 739 9.66 -5.66 32.08
CA ASP A 739 8.21 -5.76 31.78
C ASP A 739 7.88 -6.39 30.42
N LYS A 740 8.83 -6.42 29.49
CA LYS A 740 8.71 -6.99 28.14
C LYS A 740 9.56 -8.24 27.95
N THR A 741 10.48 -8.51 28.86
CA THR A 741 11.20 -9.77 28.94
C THR A 741 10.20 -10.87 29.27
N ARG A 742 10.29 -11.99 28.57
CA ARG A 742 9.32 -13.11 28.67
C ARG A 742 10.05 -14.41 28.88
N ILE A 743 9.43 -15.30 29.66
CA ILE A 743 9.93 -16.64 29.89
C ILE A 743 8.83 -17.66 29.63
N GLN A 744 9.19 -18.79 29.03
CA GLN A 744 8.34 -19.96 28.90
C GLN A 744 9.12 -21.22 29.28
N PHE A 745 8.45 -22.10 30.02
CA PHE A 745 9.01 -23.36 30.51
C PHE A 745 8.48 -24.54 29.68
N PHE A 746 9.36 -25.49 29.37
CA PHE A 746 9.11 -26.71 28.61
C PHE A 746 9.70 -27.92 29.33
N GLY A 747 8.98 -29.05 29.33
CA GLY A 747 9.44 -30.27 30.00
C GLY A 747 9.04 -30.34 31.48
N PRO A 748 9.69 -31.20 32.28
CA PRO A 748 9.23 -31.58 33.62
C PRO A 748 9.70 -30.59 34.70
N TRP A 749 9.08 -29.40 34.71
CA TRP A 749 9.27 -28.38 35.76
C TRP A 749 8.24 -28.52 36.86
N GLU A 750 8.66 -28.39 38.12
CA GLU A 750 7.73 -28.30 39.24
C GLU A 750 7.08 -26.91 39.30
N ARG A 751 5.85 -26.84 39.81
CA ARG A 751 5.13 -25.56 39.91
C ARG A 751 5.82 -24.58 40.86
N SER A 752 6.35 -25.08 41.97
CA SER A 752 7.18 -24.33 42.93
C SER A 752 8.41 -23.70 42.26
N GLU A 753 9.09 -24.44 41.39
CA GLU A 753 10.26 -23.95 40.64
C GLU A 753 9.89 -22.80 39.70
N ILE A 754 8.76 -22.93 38.99
CA ILE A 754 8.25 -21.89 38.10
C ILE A 754 7.87 -20.64 38.90
N ASP A 755 7.09 -20.82 39.98
CA ASP A 755 6.59 -19.72 40.83
C ASP A 755 7.72 -18.94 41.51
N ASN A 756 8.89 -19.56 41.73
CA ASN A 756 10.10 -18.90 42.26
C ASN A 756 10.76 -17.90 41.29
N VAL A 757 10.29 -17.80 40.04
CA VAL A 757 10.76 -16.81 39.05
C VAL A 757 9.75 -15.66 38.96
N THR A 758 9.76 -14.75 39.94
CA THR A 758 8.75 -13.69 40.05
C THR A 758 9.00 -12.46 39.18
N ASP A 759 10.26 -12.18 38.86
CA ASP A 759 10.67 -10.89 38.28
C ASP A 759 10.48 -10.79 36.76
N ILE A 760 9.95 -11.85 36.14
CA ILE A 760 9.80 -11.99 34.70
C ILE A 760 8.40 -12.49 34.40
N ARG A 761 7.79 -11.95 33.36
CA ARG A 761 6.46 -12.38 32.94
C ARG A 761 6.51 -13.76 32.26
N HIS A 762 5.76 -14.71 32.83
CA HIS A 762 5.60 -16.05 32.27
C HIS A 762 4.57 -16.05 31.14
N GLU A 763 4.82 -16.84 30.11
CA GLU A 763 3.91 -17.05 28.99
C GLU A 763 3.75 -18.55 28.72
N THR A 764 2.55 -18.94 28.29
CA THR A 764 2.26 -20.29 27.79
C THR A 764 2.28 -20.38 26.26
N ASP A 765 2.31 -19.22 25.59
CA ASP A 765 2.48 -19.08 24.15
C ASP A 765 3.48 -17.95 23.86
N LEU A 766 4.77 -18.28 23.82
CA LEU A 766 5.83 -17.30 23.61
C LEU A 766 5.99 -16.95 22.13
N LYS A 767 5.94 -15.66 21.82
CA LYS A 767 6.13 -15.14 20.47
C LYS A 767 7.58 -14.74 20.23
N ILE A 768 8.28 -15.49 19.38
CA ILE A 768 9.67 -15.23 19.00
C ILE A 768 9.74 -14.92 17.50
N LEU A 769 10.30 -13.77 17.13
CA LEU A 769 10.48 -13.31 15.74
C LEU A 769 9.20 -13.36 14.88
N GLY A 770 8.04 -13.19 15.52
CA GLY A 770 6.73 -13.21 14.88
C GLY A 770 6.05 -14.58 14.80
N VAL A 771 6.67 -15.64 15.35
CA VAL A 771 6.10 -17.00 15.44
C VAL A 771 5.84 -17.36 16.90
N ASN A 772 4.63 -17.83 17.18
CA ASN A 772 4.15 -18.28 18.47
C ASN A 772 4.55 -19.75 18.72
N PHE A 773 5.02 -20.06 19.93
CA PHE A 773 5.38 -21.40 20.39
C PHE A 773 4.48 -21.75 21.59
N ASP A 774 3.55 -22.69 21.41
CA ASP A 774 2.68 -23.16 22.48
C ASP A 774 3.44 -24.01 23.52
N LYS A 775 2.80 -24.37 24.63
CA LYS A 775 3.38 -25.15 25.73
C LYS A 775 4.04 -26.48 25.31
N ASP A 776 3.63 -27.05 24.18
CA ASP A 776 4.15 -28.33 23.68
C ASP A 776 5.24 -28.12 22.61
N GLY A 777 5.63 -26.86 22.36
CA GLY A 777 6.55 -26.44 21.29
C GLY A 777 5.90 -26.43 19.91
N GLY A 778 4.57 -26.55 19.84
CA GLY A 778 3.77 -26.45 18.62
C GLY A 778 3.50 -25.00 18.22
N GLY A 779 2.76 -24.84 17.12
CA GLY A 779 2.48 -23.53 16.53
C GLY A 779 1.01 -23.29 16.22
N ASN A 780 0.08 -23.93 16.93
CA ASN A 780 -1.34 -23.94 16.57
C ASN A 780 -1.97 -22.54 16.56
N GLY A 781 -1.66 -21.70 17.56
CA GLY A 781 -2.17 -20.32 17.66
C GLY A 781 -1.81 -19.43 16.47
N ASN A 782 -0.67 -19.68 15.82
CA ASN A 782 -0.26 -18.93 14.62
C ASN A 782 -1.30 -19.02 13.50
N TRP A 783 -1.87 -20.22 13.31
CA TRP A 783 -2.75 -20.51 12.17
C TRP A 783 -4.07 -19.75 12.25
N GLU A 784 -4.62 -19.57 13.46
CA GLU A 784 -5.84 -18.81 13.68
C GLU A 784 -5.65 -17.32 13.37
N GLU A 785 -4.54 -16.73 13.85
CA GLU A 785 -4.20 -15.33 13.57
C GLU A 785 -4.04 -15.09 12.05
N LEU A 786 -3.35 -16.01 11.36
CA LEU A 786 -3.16 -15.94 9.91
C LEU A 786 -4.46 -16.10 9.13
N MET A 787 -5.37 -16.97 9.58
CA MET A 787 -6.69 -17.12 8.95
C MET A 787 -7.58 -15.90 9.16
N LYS A 788 -7.54 -15.27 10.34
CA LYS A 788 -8.23 -14.01 10.60
C LYS A 788 -7.74 -12.91 9.65
N LYS A 789 -6.42 -12.73 9.53
CA LYS A 789 -5.80 -11.77 8.58
C LYS A 789 -6.17 -12.09 7.13
N THR A 790 -6.20 -13.37 6.76
CA THR A 790 -6.59 -13.82 5.41
C THR A 790 -8.03 -13.43 5.09
N ARG A 791 -8.98 -13.75 5.97
CA ARG A 791 -10.40 -13.38 5.78
C ARG A 791 -10.60 -11.87 5.70
N GLN A 792 -9.93 -11.10 6.56
CA GLN A 792 -9.97 -9.63 6.53
C GLN A 792 -9.47 -9.09 5.19
N ARG A 793 -8.32 -9.54 4.69
CA ARG A 793 -7.78 -9.11 3.39
C ARG A 793 -8.68 -9.53 2.24
N LEU A 794 -9.14 -10.78 2.21
CA LEU A 794 -10.01 -11.29 1.14
C LEU A 794 -11.36 -10.55 1.11
N SER A 795 -11.97 -10.31 2.27
CA SER A 795 -13.22 -9.53 2.38
C SER A 795 -13.02 -8.11 1.86
N PHE A 796 -11.95 -7.44 2.31
CA PHE A 796 -11.63 -6.08 1.88
C PHE A 796 -11.39 -5.98 0.36
N TRP A 797 -10.62 -6.90 -0.22
CA TRP A 797 -10.42 -6.95 -1.67
C TRP A 797 -11.65 -7.43 -2.44
N GLY A 798 -12.54 -8.18 -1.79
CA GLY A 798 -13.82 -8.62 -2.34
C GLY A 798 -14.78 -7.47 -2.61
N LEU A 799 -14.58 -6.30 -1.97
CA LEU A 799 -15.33 -5.07 -2.27
C LEU A 799 -15.02 -4.52 -3.67
N ARG A 800 -13.89 -4.93 -4.28
CA ARG A 800 -13.50 -4.48 -5.62
C ARG A 800 -14.00 -5.45 -6.68
N ASN A 801 -14.45 -4.89 -7.80
CA ASN A 801 -14.85 -5.66 -8.97
C ASN A 801 -13.62 -6.10 -9.79
N LEU A 802 -12.93 -7.13 -9.28
CA LEU A 802 -11.73 -7.71 -9.91
C LEU A 802 -12.08 -8.90 -10.81
N THR A 803 -11.31 -9.10 -11.88
CA THR A 803 -11.40 -10.33 -12.68
C THR A 803 -10.82 -11.53 -11.91
N LEU A 804 -11.00 -12.77 -12.42
CA LEU A 804 -10.39 -13.96 -11.79
C LEU A 804 -8.87 -13.86 -11.77
N GLU A 805 -8.23 -13.40 -12.86
CA GLU A 805 -6.80 -13.12 -12.88
C GLU A 805 -6.38 -12.10 -11.81
N GLY A 806 -7.12 -10.98 -11.69
CA GLY A 806 -6.88 -9.97 -10.66
C GLY A 806 -7.01 -10.52 -9.24
N LYS A 807 -8.02 -11.37 -8.97
CA LYS A 807 -8.19 -12.05 -7.69
C LYS A 807 -7.07 -13.06 -7.39
N ILE A 808 -6.62 -13.83 -8.39
CA ILE A 808 -5.50 -14.76 -8.25
C ILE A 808 -4.21 -14.01 -7.96
N LEU A 809 -4.01 -12.83 -8.57
CA LEU A 809 -2.90 -11.95 -8.24
C LEU A 809 -2.94 -11.52 -6.76
N ILE A 810 -4.10 -11.16 -6.21
CA ILE A 810 -4.24 -10.84 -4.77
C ILE A 810 -3.85 -12.04 -3.90
N ILE A 811 -4.28 -13.25 -4.25
CA ILE A 811 -3.91 -14.46 -3.51
C ILE A 811 -2.39 -14.65 -3.51
N LYS A 812 -1.75 -14.56 -4.68
CA LYS A 812 -0.30 -14.73 -4.84
C LYS A 812 0.50 -13.62 -4.14
N ALA A 813 0.07 -12.36 -4.24
CA ALA A 813 0.81 -11.20 -3.78
C ALA A 813 0.55 -10.83 -2.32
N MET A 814 -0.62 -11.17 -1.77
CA MET A 814 -1.04 -10.71 -0.43
C MET A 814 -1.42 -11.82 0.54
N ILE A 815 -1.94 -12.96 0.07
CA ILE A 815 -2.35 -14.06 0.95
C ILE A 815 -1.21 -15.04 1.15
N LEU A 816 -0.62 -15.55 0.07
CA LEU A 816 0.47 -16.52 0.14
C LEU A 816 1.66 -16.05 1.02
N PRO A 817 2.13 -14.79 0.94
CA PRO A 817 3.23 -14.31 1.77
C PRO A 817 2.95 -14.33 3.28
N LEU A 818 1.68 -14.29 3.70
CA LEU A 818 1.32 -14.34 5.12
C LEU A 818 1.77 -15.65 5.80
N PHE A 819 1.77 -16.75 5.05
CA PHE A 819 2.02 -18.07 5.59
C PHE A 819 3.49 -18.48 5.52
N LEU A 820 4.33 -17.79 4.73
CA LEU A 820 5.69 -18.27 4.39
C LEU A 820 6.61 -18.45 5.61
N LEU A 821 6.62 -17.49 6.53
CA LEU A 821 7.50 -17.54 7.70
C LEU A 821 7.10 -18.67 8.65
N VAL A 822 5.84 -18.67 9.11
CA VAL A 822 5.31 -19.72 10.00
C VAL A 822 5.43 -21.09 9.34
N CYS A 823 5.11 -21.19 8.04
CA CYS A 823 5.25 -22.44 7.29
C CYS A 823 6.69 -22.94 7.18
N SER A 824 7.70 -22.09 7.36
CA SER A 824 9.09 -22.53 7.37
C SER A 824 9.48 -23.23 8.69
N VAL A 825 8.64 -23.08 9.72
CA VAL A 825 8.86 -23.62 11.08
C VAL A 825 7.86 -24.73 11.39
N PHE A 826 6.57 -24.50 11.12
CA PHE A 826 5.47 -25.44 11.37
C PHE A 826 4.69 -25.68 10.10
N ILE A 827 4.15 -26.88 9.91
CA ILE A 827 3.28 -27.15 8.77
C ILE A 827 1.81 -26.90 9.12
N PRO A 828 1.00 -26.30 8.23
CA PRO A 828 -0.44 -26.16 8.45
C PRO A 828 -1.11 -27.54 8.62
N PRO A 829 -1.99 -27.71 9.61
CA PRO A 829 -2.77 -28.94 9.73
C PRO A 829 -3.80 -29.03 8.59
N ARG A 830 -4.20 -30.26 8.22
CA ARG A 830 -5.14 -30.52 7.11
C ARG A 830 -6.44 -29.69 7.19
N PRO A 831 -7.11 -29.52 8.35
CA PRO A 831 -8.29 -28.67 8.46
C PRO A 831 -8.03 -27.22 8.06
N LEU A 832 -6.84 -26.70 8.31
CA LEU A 832 -6.47 -25.33 7.93
C LEU A 832 -6.34 -25.19 6.41
N PHE A 833 -5.71 -26.16 5.73
CA PHE A 833 -5.67 -26.16 4.26
C PHE A 833 -7.08 -26.16 3.66
N LEU A 834 -8.00 -26.95 4.22
CA LEU A 834 -9.39 -26.98 3.77
C LEU A 834 -10.12 -25.65 4.03
N ALA A 835 -9.91 -25.04 5.19
CA ALA A 835 -10.48 -23.73 5.53
C ALA A 835 -9.93 -22.61 4.64
N LEU A 836 -8.64 -22.66 4.32
CA LEU A 836 -7.98 -21.71 3.44
C LEU A 836 -8.47 -21.84 1.99
N ASP A 837 -8.56 -23.07 1.46
CA ASP A 837 -9.15 -23.31 0.15
C ASP A 837 -10.60 -22.79 0.12
N ARG A 838 -11.44 -23.10 1.12
CA ARG A 838 -12.81 -22.56 1.18
C ARG A 838 -12.84 -21.02 1.11
N ALA A 839 -11.98 -20.34 1.87
CA ALA A 839 -11.93 -18.88 1.86
C ALA A 839 -11.44 -18.31 0.50
N ILE A 840 -10.42 -18.93 -0.08
CA ILE A 840 -9.88 -18.55 -1.40
C ILE A 840 -10.93 -18.72 -2.49
N PHE A 841 -11.60 -19.88 -2.55
CA PHE A 841 -12.57 -20.18 -3.59
C PHE A 841 -13.86 -19.35 -3.44
N HIS A 842 -14.28 -19.09 -2.21
CA HIS A 842 -15.38 -18.13 -1.97
C HIS A 842 -15.03 -16.73 -2.50
N PHE A 843 -13.80 -16.25 -2.27
CA PHE A 843 -13.34 -14.98 -2.82
C PHE A 843 -13.26 -14.99 -4.35
N LEU A 844 -12.70 -16.04 -4.96
CA LEU A 844 -12.58 -16.18 -6.41
C LEU A 844 -13.95 -16.10 -7.10
N TRP A 845 -14.92 -16.90 -6.63
CA TRP A 845 -16.25 -16.97 -7.24
C TRP A 845 -17.20 -15.85 -6.77
N GLY A 846 -16.90 -15.21 -5.63
CA GLY A 846 -17.77 -14.21 -5.00
C GLY A 846 -19.03 -14.82 -4.35
N SER A 847 -19.08 -16.14 -4.21
CA SER A 847 -20.16 -16.88 -3.57
C SER A 847 -19.69 -18.27 -3.18
N GLY A 848 -20.54 -19.05 -2.50
CA GLY A 848 -20.29 -20.48 -2.25
C GLY A 848 -20.42 -21.36 -3.50
N TRP A 849 -20.86 -20.82 -4.63
CA TRP A 849 -21.04 -21.58 -5.87
C TRP A 849 -19.72 -21.71 -6.63
N GLU A 850 -19.08 -22.87 -6.50
CA GLU A 850 -17.90 -23.23 -7.27
C GLU A 850 -18.32 -23.83 -8.62
N ARG A 851 -17.93 -23.15 -9.72
CA ARG A 851 -18.34 -23.55 -11.08
C ARG A 851 -17.45 -24.61 -11.71
N LEU A 852 -16.25 -24.79 -11.18
CA LEU A 852 -15.25 -25.74 -11.64
C LEU A 852 -14.60 -26.40 -10.43
N ARG A 853 -14.11 -27.65 -10.58
CA ARG A 853 -13.44 -28.35 -9.49
C ARG A 853 -12.17 -27.60 -9.08
N ARG A 854 -11.86 -27.62 -7.79
CA ARG A 854 -10.71 -26.88 -7.23
C ARG A 854 -9.39 -27.37 -7.82
N GLU A 855 -9.26 -28.68 -8.03
CA GLU A 855 -8.08 -29.29 -8.64
C GLU A 855 -7.85 -28.74 -10.06
N GLU A 856 -8.91 -28.57 -10.86
CA GLU A 856 -8.82 -28.02 -12.21
C GLU A 856 -8.40 -26.55 -12.19
N MET A 857 -8.94 -25.75 -11.27
CA MET A 857 -8.53 -24.35 -11.06
C MET A 857 -7.05 -24.22 -10.69
N LYS A 858 -6.52 -25.17 -9.89
CA LYS A 858 -5.13 -25.19 -9.42
C LYS A 858 -4.11 -25.59 -10.49
N ARG A 859 -4.53 -26.32 -11.55
CA ARG A 859 -3.65 -26.74 -12.65
C ARG A 859 -2.96 -25.55 -13.32
N ALA A 860 -1.83 -25.85 -13.96
CA ALA A 860 -1.14 -24.88 -14.80
C ALA A 860 -2.06 -24.34 -15.92
N THR A 861 -1.90 -23.07 -16.28
CA THR A 861 -2.71 -22.41 -17.32
C THR A 861 -2.60 -23.12 -18.67
N ARG A 862 -1.40 -23.58 -19.04
CA ARG A 862 -1.15 -24.39 -20.24
C ARG A 862 -1.88 -25.74 -20.28
N ASN A 863 -2.31 -26.24 -19.12
CA ASN A 863 -3.03 -27.51 -18.98
C ASN A 863 -4.52 -27.31 -18.69
N GLY A 864 -5.02 -26.08 -18.88
CA GLY A 864 -6.43 -25.71 -18.73
C GLY A 864 -6.83 -25.18 -17.37
N GLY A 865 -5.93 -25.08 -16.38
CA GLY A 865 -6.25 -24.43 -15.11
C GLY A 865 -6.15 -22.91 -15.16
N LYS A 866 -6.31 -22.26 -14.00
CA LYS A 866 -6.04 -20.83 -13.82
C LYS A 866 -4.77 -20.54 -13.03
N GLY A 867 -4.01 -21.59 -12.69
CA GLY A 867 -2.80 -21.46 -11.87
C GLY A 867 -3.09 -20.84 -10.50
N VAL A 868 -4.26 -21.17 -9.92
CA VAL A 868 -4.55 -20.87 -8.52
C VAL A 868 -3.51 -21.61 -7.66
N PRO A 869 -2.82 -20.95 -6.72
CA PRO A 869 -1.83 -21.65 -5.91
C PRO A 869 -2.46 -22.82 -5.15
N ASP A 870 -1.96 -24.04 -5.38
CA ASP A 870 -2.27 -25.15 -4.47
C ASP A 870 -1.47 -24.96 -3.19
N MET A 871 -2.15 -24.49 -2.15
CA MET A 871 -1.51 -24.13 -0.88
C MET A 871 -0.81 -25.33 -0.24
N ASN A 872 -1.36 -26.55 -0.37
CA ASN A 872 -0.73 -27.75 0.20
C ASN A 872 0.58 -28.10 -0.54
N LEU A 873 0.55 -28.13 -1.87
CA LEU A 873 1.75 -28.36 -2.68
C LEU A 873 2.80 -27.27 -2.46
N PHE A 874 2.42 -25.99 -2.53
CA PHE A 874 3.37 -24.88 -2.47
C PHE A 874 4.03 -24.76 -1.09
N LEU A 875 3.23 -24.75 -0.02
CA LEU A 875 3.72 -24.61 1.34
C LEU A 875 4.44 -25.88 1.79
N GLY A 876 3.91 -27.06 1.45
CA GLY A 876 4.56 -28.34 1.75
C GLY A 876 5.89 -28.52 1.02
N ALA A 877 6.01 -28.11 -0.25
CA ALA A 877 7.27 -28.16 -0.98
C ALA A 877 8.32 -27.19 -0.39
N LYS A 878 7.90 -25.99 0.04
CA LYS A 878 8.76 -25.03 0.73
C LYS A 878 9.33 -25.61 2.03
N TYR A 879 8.46 -26.14 2.88
CA TYR A 879 8.84 -26.77 4.15
C TYR A 879 9.78 -27.95 3.93
N THR A 880 9.38 -28.87 3.04
CA THR A 880 10.15 -30.09 2.73
C THR A 880 11.53 -29.76 2.20
N ALA A 881 11.63 -28.88 1.20
CA ALA A 881 12.90 -28.50 0.61
C ALA A 881 13.84 -27.81 1.59
N LEU A 882 13.31 -26.95 2.46
CA LEU A 882 14.09 -26.27 3.48
C LEU A 882 14.70 -27.27 4.46
N HIS A 883 13.90 -28.20 4.98
CA HIS A 883 14.36 -29.15 5.99
C HIS A 883 15.27 -30.25 5.46
N ILE A 884 15.01 -30.77 4.25
CA ILE A 884 15.95 -31.68 3.57
C ILE A 884 17.27 -30.95 3.34
N LYS A 885 17.24 -29.68 2.90
CA LYS A 885 18.45 -28.89 2.72
C LYS A 885 19.24 -28.70 4.03
N TYR A 886 18.57 -28.48 5.16
CA TYR A 886 19.27 -28.42 6.45
C TYR A 886 19.94 -29.75 6.79
N ALA A 887 19.20 -30.85 6.73
CA ALA A 887 19.73 -32.16 7.12
C ALA A 887 20.87 -32.66 6.20
N THR A 888 20.95 -32.17 4.96
CA THR A 888 21.92 -32.61 3.94
C THR A 888 23.03 -31.60 3.68
N SER A 889 22.95 -30.40 4.26
CA SER A 889 24.02 -29.40 4.21
C SER A 889 25.31 -29.98 4.78
N VAL A 890 26.47 -29.70 4.18
CA VAL A 890 27.77 -30.16 4.67
C VAL A 890 28.19 -29.46 5.98
N SER A 891 27.70 -28.24 6.20
CA SER A 891 28.00 -27.40 7.38
C SER A 891 27.66 -28.07 8.72
N SER A 892 28.47 -27.86 9.75
CA SER A 892 28.32 -28.43 11.09
C SER A 892 27.62 -27.52 12.12
N HIS A 893 26.73 -26.62 11.69
CA HIS A 893 26.03 -25.71 12.60
C HIS A 893 24.86 -26.37 13.36
N LYS A 894 24.43 -25.74 14.47
CA LYS A 894 23.44 -26.26 15.44
C LYS A 894 22.14 -26.76 14.80
N THR A 895 21.54 -25.96 13.92
CA THR A 895 20.30 -26.30 13.21
C THR A 895 20.46 -27.55 12.33
N VAL A 896 21.60 -27.69 11.66
CA VAL A 896 21.90 -28.84 10.79
C VAL A 896 22.08 -30.11 11.61
N ALA A 897 22.78 -30.02 12.75
CA ALA A 897 22.96 -31.16 13.64
C ALA A 897 21.63 -31.72 14.16
N LEU A 898 20.71 -30.86 14.63
CA LEU A 898 19.39 -31.29 15.08
C LEU A 898 18.52 -31.82 13.93
N ALA A 899 18.56 -31.19 12.75
CA ALA A 899 17.85 -31.70 11.58
C ALA A 899 18.38 -33.09 11.16
N ARG A 900 19.69 -33.32 11.20
CA ARG A 900 20.31 -34.63 10.96
C ARG A 900 19.90 -35.65 12.03
N TYR A 901 19.93 -35.28 13.30
CA TYR A 901 19.46 -36.15 14.37
C TYR A 901 18.00 -36.56 14.15
N GLY A 902 17.11 -35.62 13.86
CA GLY A 902 15.67 -35.88 13.68
C GLY A 902 15.30 -36.59 12.37
N MET A 903 15.98 -36.28 11.25
CA MET A 903 15.65 -36.83 9.92
C MET A 903 16.59 -37.93 9.44
N GLY A 904 17.71 -38.17 10.12
CA GLY A 904 18.81 -38.97 9.58
C GLY A 904 18.42 -40.43 9.32
N SER A 905 17.58 -41.03 10.17
CA SER A 905 17.07 -42.40 9.94
C SER A 905 16.31 -42.50 8.61
N PHE A 906 15.40 -41.55 8.36
CA PHE A 906 14.66 -41.44 7.10
C PHE A 906 15.57 -41.20 5.89
N LEU A 907 16.55 -40.30 6.01
CA LEU A 907 17.46 -39.97 4.91
C LEU A 907 18.44 -41.12 4.59
N ARG A 908 18.91 -41.86 5.61
CA ARG A 908 19.74 -43.06 5.41
C ARG A 908 18.96 -44.17 4.71
N ALA A 909 17.71 -44.41 5.10
CA ALA A 909 16.84 -45.38 4.41
C ALA A 909 16.64 -45.04 2.92
N LYS A 910 16.73 -43.75 2.57
CA LYS A 910 16.67 -43.24 1.19
C LYS A 910 18.03 -43.12 0.50
N ARG A 911 19.12 -43.61 1.12
CA ARG A 911 20.52 -43.51 0.62
C ARG A 911 20.93 -42.06 0.32
N MET A 912 20.36 -41.11 1.04
CA MET A 912 20.58 -39.67 0.88
C MET A 912 21.65 -39.14 1.83
N LEU A 913 21.95 -39.87 2.90
CA LEU A 913 23.06 -39.62 3.81
C LEU A 913 23.87 -40.91 3.96
N PRO A 914 25.21 -40.83 4.11
CA PRO A 914 26.02 -41.99 4.40
C PRO A 914 25.65 -42.60 5.77
N VAL A 915 25.89 -43.90 5.90
CA VAL A 915 25.75 -44.61 7.17
C VAL A 915 26.98 -44.29 8.02
N ASP A 916 26.76 -43.70 9.18
CA ASP A 916 27.79 -43.38 10.18
C ASP A 916 27.26 -43.78 11.55
N GLN A 917 27.86 -44.83 12.14
CA GLN A 917 27.42 -45.37 13.42
C GLN A 917 27.86 -44.51 14.62
N THR A 918 28.76 -43.55 14.41
CA THR A 918 29.28 -42.67 15.48
C THR A 918 28.35 -41.49 15.77
N VAL A 919 27.37 -41.22 14.90
CA VAL A 919 26.43 -40.11 15.05
C VAL A 919 25.04 -40.63 15.46
N PRO A 920 24.52 -40.24 16.64
CA PRO A 920 23.20 -40.65 17.10
C PRO A 920 22.10 -40.07 16.22
N LEU A 921 21.03 -40.85 16.04
CA LEU A 921 19.86 -40.48 15.27
C LEU A 921 18.58 -40.81 16.06
N ALA A 922 17.52 -40.05 15.81
CA ALA A 922 16.19 -40.44 16.22
C ALA A 922 15.74 -41.66 15.41
N PHE A 923 15.25 -42.69 16.10
CA PHE A 923 14.76 -43.91 15.44
C PHE A 923 13.54 -43.60 14.55
N HIS A 924 12.61 -42.80 15.07
CA HIS A 924 11.48 -42.25 14.32
C HIS A 924 11.63 -40.74 14.15
N PRO A 925 11.30 -40.18 12.97
CA PRO A 925 11.28 -38.74 12.78
C PRO A 925 10.30 -38.07 13.76
N PRO A 926 10.69 -36.99 14.44
CA PRO A 926 9.78 -36.20 15.26
C PRO A 926 8.53 -35.78 14.48
N PRO A 927 7.38 -35.54 15.13
CA PRO A 927 6.12 -35.20 14.45
C PRO A 927 6.23 -34.07 13.41
N ALA A 928 7.08 -33.07 13.69
CA ALA A 928 7.38 -31.98 12.75
C ALA A 928 7.94 -32.50 11.41
N TYR A 929 8.86 -33.45 11.45
CA TYR A 929 9.50 -34.04 10.28
C TYR A 929 8.68 -35.15 9.62
N ALA A 930 7.78 -35.81 10.37
CA ALA A 930 6.92 -36.87 9.84
C ALA A 930 6.02 -36.42 8.67
N PHE A 931 5.70 -35.12 8.58
CA PHE A 931 4.98 -34.54 7.44
C PHE A 931 5.73 -34.74 6.11
N ILE A 932 7.06 -34.66 6.11
CA ILE A 932 7.88 -34.72 4.89
C ILE A 932 7.67 -36.05 4.17
N THR A 933 7.71 -37.17 4.90
CA THR A 933 7.47 -38.50 4.32
C THR A 933 6.06 -38.60 3.73
N LYS A 934 5.04 -38.11 4.45
CA LYS A 934 3.65 -38.09 3.96
C LYS A 934 3.50 -37.20 2.72
N PHE A 935 4.16 -36.06 2.69
CA PHE A 935 4.16 -35.12 1.57
C PHE A 935 4.80 -35.72 0.32
N LEU A 936 6.00 -36.30 0.46
CA LEU A 936 6.72 -36.93 -0.65
C LEU A 936 5.90 -38.07 -1.24
N ARG A 937 5.29 -38.92 -0.42
CA ARG A 937 4.40 -40.00 -0.89
C ARG A 937 3.18 -39.45 -1.62
N ARG A 938 2.49 -38.47 -1.03
CA ARG A 938 1.29 -37.85 -1.60
C ARG A 938 1.53 -37.30 -3.01
N PHE A 939 2.68 -36.69 -3.24
CA PHE A 939 3.03 -36.07 -4.53
C PHE A 939 3.95 -36.96 -5.40
N LYS A 940 4.18 -38.21 -5.00
CA LYS A 940 5.04 -39.18 -5.71
C LYS A 940 6.46 -38.63 -5.97
N LEU A 941 7.08 -38.07 -4.95
CA LEU A 941 8.43 -37.47 -4.99
C LEU A 941 9.47 -38.31 -4.24
N GLU A 942 9.09 -39.48 -3.72
CA GLU A 942 9.92 -40.32 -2.84
C GLU A 942 11.20 -40.89 -3.49
N ASN A 943 11.29 -40.87 -4.82
CA ASN A 943 12.40 -41.41 -5.61
C ASN A 943 13.14 -40.33 -6.41
N GLU A 944 12.83 -39.05 -6.19
CA GLU A 944 13.50 -37.94 -6.89
C GLU A 944 14.88 -37.65 -6.31
N LYS A 945 15.77 -37.09 -7.15
CA LYS A 945 17.15 -36.76 -6.75
C LYS A 945 17.20 -35.68 -5.67
N MET A 946 18.30 -35.65 -4.90
CA MET A 946 18.53 -34.66 -3.84
C MET A 946 18.44 -33.20 -4.33
N GLU A 947 18.97 -32.93 -5.52
CA GLU A 947 18.94 -31.59 -6.14
C GLU A 947 17.50 -31.08 -6.34
N ILE A 948 16.58 -31.99 -6.64
CA ILE A 948 15.16 -31.69 -6.77
C ILE A 948 14.54 -31.48 -5.39
N LEU A 949 14.79 -32.40 -4.46
CA LEU A 949 14.17 -32.41 -3.14
C LEU A 949 14.63 -31.27 -2.22
N THR A 950 15.77 -30.64 -2.52
CA THR A 950 16.26 -29.43 -1.84
C THR A 950 15.78 -28.12 -2.50
N ASN A 951 15.04 -28.21 -3.61
CA ASN A 951 14.53 -27.08 -4.36
C ASN A 951 13.00 -27.13 -4.52
N HIS A 952 12.28 -26.38 -3.67
CA HIS A 952 10.81 -26.30 -3.72
C HIS A 952 10.24 -25.97 -5.11
N ARG A 953 10.93 -25.17 -5.94
CA ARG A 953 10.46 -24.84 -7.29
C ARG A 953 10.55 -26.04 -8.23
N ALA A 954 11.64 -26.82 -8.11
CA ALA A 954 11.80 -28.05 -8.87
C ALA A 954 10.73 -29.08 -8.50
N MET A 955 10.46 -29.28 -7.21
CA MET A 955 9.38 -30.15 -6.73
C MET A 955 8.02 -29.75 -7.31
N ILE A 956 7.66 -28.46 -7.22
CA ILE A 956 6.40 -27.94 -7.79
C ILE A 956 6.36 -28.17 -9.30
N SER A 957 7.46 -27.88 -10.01
CA SER A 957 7.56 -28.04 -11.46
C SER A 957 7.36 -29.49 -11.91
N ILE A 958 7.91 -30.46 -11.19
CA ILE A 958 7.74 -31.89 -11.50
C ILE A 958 6.28 -32.32 -11.28
N VAL A 959 5.68 -31.94 -10.15
CA VAL A 959 4.27 -32.24 -9.88
C VAL A 959 3.37 -31.63 -10.96
N GLN A 960 3.62 -30.39 -11.35
CA GLN A 960 2.89 -29.71 -12.43
C GLN A 960 3.20 -30.28 -13.82
N GLY A 961 4.39 -30.83 -14.04
CA GLY A 961 4.77 -31.50 -15.29
C GLY A 961 4.03 -32.81 -15.52
N ARG A 962 3.60 -33.47 -14.45
CA ARG A 962 2.79 -34.70 -14.49
C ARG A 962 1.29 -34.43 -14.68
N GLU A 963 0.86 -33.16 -14.64
CA GLU A 963 -0.54 -32.79 -14.87
C GLU A 963 -0.93 -33.04 -16.33
N GLN A 964 -2.02 -33.79 -16.53
CA GLN A 964 -2.62 -33.96 -17.84
C GLN A 964 -3.37 -32.70 -18.29
N VAL A 965 -3.35 -32.45 -19.60
CA VAL A 965 -4.13 -31.39 -20.24
C VAL A 965 -5.61 -31.65 -19.98
N CYS A 966 -6.34 -30.63 -19.51
CA CYS A 966 -7.79 -30.73 -19.34
C CYS A 966 -8.46 -30.92 -20.72
N PRO A 967 -9.25 -32.00 -20.92
CA PRO A 967 -9.92 -32.22 -22.20
C PRO A 967 -11.00 -31.17 -22.43
N ILE A 968 -11.24 -30.84 -23.70
CA ILE A 968 -12.35 -29.95 -24.11
C ILE A 968 -13.33 -30.79 -24.91
N LYS A 969 -14.61 -30.70 -24.57
CA LYS A 969 -15.66 -31.52 -25.17
C LYS A 969 -15.70 -31.34 -26.69
N GLY A 970 -15.50 -32.44 -27.43
CA GLY A 970 -15.52 -32.45 -28.90
C GLY A 970 -14.20 -32.05 -29.57
N LEU A 971 -13.09 -31.99 -28.82
CA LEU A 971 -11.74 -31.74 -29.34
C LEU A 971 -10.77 -32.86 -28.92
N SER A 972 -9.75 -33.13 -29.74
CA SER A 972 -8.61 -33.96 -29.37
C SER A 972 -7.75 -33.29 -28.28
N LEU A 973 -6.88 -34.06 -27.62
CA LEU A 973 -5.97 -33.52 -26.60
C LEU A 973 -4.96 -32.50 -27.18
N VAL A 974 -4.53 -32.69 -28.43
CA VAL A 974 -3.64 -31.77 -29.14
C VAL A 974 -4.34 -30.42 -29.37
N GLU A 975 -5.58 -30.47 -29.86
CA GLU A 975 -6.41 -29.28 -30.03
C GLU A 975 -6.71 -28.60 -28.70
N ALA A 976 -7.06 -29.35 -27.66
CA ALA A 976 -7.31 -28.80 -26.33
C ALA A 976 -6.09 -28.05 -25.78
N LYS A 977 -4.88 -28.60 -25.94
CA LYS A 977 -3.63 -27.94 -25.56
C LYS A 977 -3.44 -26.61 -26.29
N ARG A 978 -3.74 -26.57 -27.60
CA ARG A 978 -3.72 -25.34 -28.40
C ARG A 978 -4.74 -24.31 -27.89
N VAL A 979 -5.97 -24.74 -27.57
CA VAL A 979 -7.00 -23.86 -26.99
C VAL A 979 -6.52 -23.22 -25.69
N TRP A 980 -5.96 -24.01 -24.75
CA TRP A 980 -5.52 -23.48 -23.46
C TRP A 980 -4.34 -22.49 -23.58
N HIS A 981 -3.46 -22.71 -24.56
CA HIS A 981 -2.44 -21.74 -24.94
C HIS A 981 -3.07 -20.43 -25.44
N ASN A 982 -4.02 -20.51 -26.37
CA ASN A 982 -4.67 -19.34 -26.99
C ASN A 982 -5.51 -18.54 -25.98
N VAL A 983 -6.24 -19.22 -25.10
CA VAL A 983 -7.03 -18.60 -24.03
C VAL A 983 -6.16 -17.79 -23.05
N SER A 984 -4.91 -18.22 -22.86
CA SER A 984 -3.94 -17.58 -21.97
C SER A 984 -3.06 -16.54 -22.67
N HIS A 985 -3.35 -16.21 -23.94
CA HIS A 985 -2.46 -15.40 -24.77
C HIS A 985 -2.19 -14.00 -24.14
N PRO A 986 -0.91 -13.53 -24.12
CA PRO A 986 -0.54 -12.26 -23.50
C PRO A 986 -1.29 -11.04 -24.06
N ALA A 987 -1.65 -11.07 -25.34
CA ALA A 987 -2.43 -10.01 -25.99
C ALA A 987 -3.94 -10.02 -25.65
N LEU A 988 -4.40 -10.85 -24.72
CA LEU A 988 -5.76 -10.73 -24.19
C LEU A 988 -5.74 -9.98 -22.86
N ARG A 989 -6.73 -9.11 -22.63
CA ARG A 989 -7.00 -8.53 -21.31
C ARG A 989 -7.46 -9.62 -20.34
N ASN A 990 -7.24 -9.42 -19.04
CA ASN A 990 -7.68 -10.35 -17.99
C ASN A 990 -9.15 -10.80 -18.15
N ARG A 991 -10.06 -9.85 -18.41
CA ARG A 991 -11.48 -10.14 -18.65
C ARG A 991 -11.71 -11.04 -19.87
N HIS A 992 -10.99 -10.83 -20.97
CA HIS A 992 -11.10 -11.67 -22.17
C HIS A 992 -10.54 -13.07 -21.92
N ARG A 993 -9.41 -13.18 -21.20
CA ARG A 993 -8.85 -14.48 -20.79
C ARG A 993 -9.83 -15.25 -19.91
N ASP A 994 -10.48 -14.57 -18.96
CA ASP A 994 -11.46 -15.18 -18.08
C ASP A 994 -12.70 -15.66 -18.84
N LEU A 995 -13.25 -14.83 -19.72
CA LEU A 995 -14.40 -15.20 -20.54
C LEU A 995 -14.09 -16.38 -21.46
N ALA A 996 -12.96 -16.34 -22.17
CA ALA A 996 -12.56 -17.40 -23.09
C ALA A 996 -12.28 -18.71 -22.34
N TRP A 997 -11.62 -18.63 -21.19
CA TRP A 997 -11.33 -19.78 -20.34
C TRP A 997 -12.61 -20.42 -19.80
N MET A 998 -13.54 -19.62 -19.28
CA MET A 998 -14.83 -20.12 -18.80
C MET A 998 -15.68 -20.72 -19.92
N ALA A 999 -15.59 -20.16 -21.13
CA ALA A 999 -16.30 -20.70 -22.29
C ALA A 999 -15.73 -22.05 -22.74
N ALA A 1000 -14.41 -22.21 -22.74
CA ALA A 1000 -13.74 -23.47 -23.06
C ALA A 1000 -14.08 -24.59 -22.05
N HIS A 1001 -14.24 -24.24 -20.76
CA HIS A 1001 -14.71 -25.14 -19.71
C HIS A 1001 -16.23 -25.36 -19.69
N GLU A 1002 -17.00 -24.62 -20.49
CA GLU A 1002 -18.48 -24.63 -20.46
C GLU A 1002 -19.10 -24.24 -19.09
N ILE A 1003 -18.43 -23.39 -18.32
CA ILE A 1003 -18.82 -22.98 -16.95
C ILE A 1003 -19.40 -21.56 -16.84
N LEU A 1004 -19.81 -20.96 -17.95
CA LEU A 1004 -20.51 -19.67 -17.90
C LEU A 1004 -21.87 -19.82 -17.20
N PRO A 1005 -22.33 -18.81 -16.43
CA PRO A 1005 -23.61 -18.83 -15.73
C PRO A 1005 -24.79 -18.62 -16.71
N VAL A 1006 -25.02 -19.63 -17.55
CA VAL A 1006 -26.11 -19.71 -18.52
C VAL A 1006 -27.36 -20.34 -17.90
N ARG A 1007 -28.55 -20.08 -18.44
CA ARG A 1007 -29.82 -20.51 -17.83
C ARG A 1007 -29.95 -22.02 -17.69
N ALA A 1008 -29.41 -22.82 -18.60
CA ALA A 1008 -29.44 -24.29 -18.45
C ALA A 1008 -28.72 -24.74 -17.15
N VAL A 1009 -27.52 -24.21 -16.93
CA VAL A 1009 -26.74 -24.49 -15.71
C VAL A 1009 -27.44 -23.93 -14.47
N MET A 1010 -27.95 -22.70 -14.54
CA MET A 1010 -28.65 -22.07 -13.42
C MET A 1010 -29.95 -22.80 -13.05
N HIS A 1011 -30.71 -23.28 -14.04
CA HIS A 1011 -31.94 -24.04 -13.84
C HIS A 1011 -31.69 -25.40 -13.20
N SER A 1012 -30.68 -26.15 -13.68
CA SER A 1012 -30.28 -27.44 -13.08
C SER A 1012 -29.90 -27.37 -11.59
N ARG A 1013 -29.67 -26.14 -11.08
CA ARG A 1013 -29.28 -25.84 -9.70
C ARG A 1013 -30.36 -25.06 -8.93
N GLY A 1014 -31.56 -24.92 -9.49
CA GLY A 1014 -32.68 -24.20 -8.86
C GLY A 1014 -32.55 -22.67 -8.79
N MET A 1015 -31.57 -22.07 -9.49
CA MET A 1015 -31.34 -20.61 -9.48
C MET A 1015 -32.09 -19.86 -10.60
N SER A 1016 -32.70 -20.58 -11.54
CA SER A 1016 -33.51 -20.01 -12.62
C SER A 1016 -34.79 -20.81 -12.76
N LYS A 1017 -35.92 -20.12 -12.99
CA LYS A 1017 -37.24 -20.75 -13.20
C LYS A 1017 -37.32 -21.55 -14.50
N ASN A 1018 -36.54 -21.19 -15.51
CA ASN A 1018 -36.49 -21.91 -16.78
C ASN A 1018 -35.06 -21.98 -17.33
N GLN A 1019 -34.83 -22.97 -18.20
CA GLN A 1019 -33.56 -23.20 -18.89
C GLN A 1019 -33.45 -22.49 -20.25
N LEU A 1020 -34.51 -21.82 -20.69
CA LEU A 1020 -34.65 -21.30 -22.05
C LEU A 1020 -33.81 -20.03 -22.29
N CYS A 1021 -33.28 -19.88 -23.50
CA CYS A 1021 -32.53 -18.70 -23.93
C CYS A 1021 -33.29 -17.41 -23.62
N PRO A 1022 -32.65 -16.41 -22.99
CA PRO A 1022 -33.29 -15.15 -22.66
C PRO A 1022 -33.52 -14.27 -23.90
N ARG A 1023 -32.93 -14.61 -25.05
CA ARG A 1023 -33.08 -13.82 -26.27
C ARG A 1023 -34.45 -14.11 -26.92
N PRO A 1024 -35.20 -13.08 -27.33
CA PRO A 1024 -36.52 -13.24 -27.93
C PRO A 1024 -36.49 -14.14 -29.16
N GLY A 1025 -37.54 -14.94 -29.34
CA GLY A 1025 -37.71 -15.80 -30.52
C GLY A 1025 -36.80 -17.02 -30.60
N CYS A 1026 -35.95 -17.28 -29.60
CA CYS A 1026 -35.03 -18.42 -29.67
C CYS A 1026 -35.63 -19.74 -29.14
N GLY A 1027 -36.32 -19.72 -28.00
CA GLY A 1027 -37.03 -20.89 -27.44
C GLY A 1027 -36.21 -22.12 -27.03
N ARG A 1028 -34.89 -22.14 -27.27
CA ARG A 1028 -34.01 -23.30 -26.98
C ARG A 1028 -33.34 -23.22 -25.60
N PRO A 1029 -32.92 -24.35 -25.00
CA PRO A 1029 -32.11 -24.34 -23.78
C PRO A 1029 -30.81 -23.55 -23.95
N GLU A 1030 -30.49 -22.69 -22.98
CA GLU A 1030 -29.31 -21.84 -23.02
C GLU A 1030 -28.06 -22.56 -22.48
N THR A 1031 -27.35 -23.27 -23.36
CA THR A 1031 -25.99 -23.76 -23.08
C THR A 1031 -24.94 -22.67 -23.36
N VAL A 1032 -23.69 -22.89 -22.93
CA VAL A 1032 -22.56 -21.98 -23.23
C VAL A 1032 -22.35 -21.85 -24.75
N ARG A 1033 -22.35 -22.98 -25.46
CA ARG A 1033 -22.26 -23.03 -26.93
C ARG A 1033 -23.39 -22.25 -27.58
N HIS A 1034 -24.61 -22.49 -27.12
CA HIS A 1034 -25.79 -21.80 -27.60
C HIS A 1034 -25.72 -20.28 -27.38
N ALA A 1035 -25.33 -19.85 -26.18
CA ALA A 1035 -25.31 -18.44 -25.80
C ALA A 1035 -24.31 -17.60 -26.61
N LEU A 1036 -23.21 -18.21 -27.06
CA LEU A 1036 -22.09 -17.52 -27.70
C LEU A 1036 -21.92 -17.81 -29.20
N TRP A 1037 -22.46 -18.91 -29.72
CA TRP A 1037 -22.29 -19.32 -31.12
C TRP A 1037 -23.55 -19.85 -31.82
N GLU A 1038 -24.39 -20.67 -31.18
CA GLU A 1038 -25.45 -21.40 -31.90
C GLU A 1038 -26.82 -20.71 -31.90
N CYS A 1039 -27.06 -19.74 -31.02
CA CYS A 1039 -28.31 -18.98 -30.99
C CYS A 1039 -28.53 -18.26 -32.34
N SER A 1040 -29.76 -18.30 -32.88
CA SER A 1040 -30.10 -17.69 -34.18
C SER A 1040 -29.73 -16.21 -34.26
N VAL A 1041 -29.98 -15.45 -33.19
CA VAL A 1041 -29.60 -14.04 -33.06
C VAL A 1041 -28.08 -13.86 -33.08
N VAL A 1042 -27.34 -14.79 -32.46
CA VAL A 1042 -25.87 -14.74 -32.37
C VAL A 1042 -25.22 -15.17 -33.68
N ARG A 1043 -25.77 -16.17 -34.39
CA ARG A 1043 -25.33 -16.53 -35.74
C ARG A 1043 -25.49 -15.38 -36.72
N ASN A 1044 -26.65 -14.70 -36.68
CA ASN A 1044 -26.88 -13.47 -37.46
C ASN A 1044 -25.85 -12.38 -37.11
N LEU A 1045 -25.56 -12.20 -35.81
CA LEU A 1045 -24.55 -11.24 -35.38
C LEU A 1045 -23.15 -11.57 -35.90
N TRP A 1046 -22.70 -12.83 -35.81
CA TRP A 1046 -21.41 -13.25 -36.35
C TRP A 1046 -21.34 -13.07 -37.86
N ALA A 1047 -22.41 -13.35 -38.59
CA ALA A 1047 -22.49 -13.13 -40.04
C ALA A 1047 -22.33 -11.63 -40.37
N LYS A 1048 -23.04 -10.76 -39.65
CA LYS A 1048 -22.94 -9.30 -39.81
C LYS A 1048 -21.62 -8.72 -39.32
N ALA A 1049 -20.93 -9.41 -38.41
CA ALA A 1049 -19.61 -9.04 -37.91
C ALA A 1049 -18.46 -9.51 -38.83
N GLY A 1050 -18.72 -9.91 -40.07
CA GLY A 1050 -17.70 -10.40 -41.01
C GLY A 1050 -16.61 -9.38 -41.40
N PRO A 1051 -15.75 -9.74 -42.38
CA PRO A 1051 -14.53 -8.99 -42.74
C PRO A 1051 -14.75 -7.51 -43.05
N GLN A 1052 -15.91 -7.16 -43.61
CA GLN A 1052 -16.29 -5.77 -43.91
C GLN A 1052 -16.37 -4.89 -42.65
N GLN A 1053 -16.82 -5.46 -41.52
CA GLN A 1053 -16.90 -4.73 -40.25
C GLN A 1053 -15.62 -4.88 -39.43
N PHE A 1054 -14.93 -6.02 -39.56
CA PHE A 1054 -13.71 -6.37 -38.83
C PHE A 1054 -12.68 -7.01 -39.78
N PRO A 1055 -11.72 -6.23 -40.32
CA PRO A 1055 -10.81 -6.68 -41.38
C PRO A 1055 -9.94 -7.90 -41.04
N TYR A 1056 -9.74 -8.15 -39.74
CA TYR A 1056 -8.92 -9.26 -39.24
C TYR A 1056 -9.67 -10.60 -39.13
N LEU A 1057 -10.96 -10.66 -39.47
CA LEU A 1057 -11.70 -11.93 -39.58
C LEU A 1057 -11.55 -12.49 -41.00
N PRO A 1058 -11.37 -13.80 -41.17
CA PRO A 1058 -11.19 -14.38 -42.49
C PRO A 1058 -12.49 -14.33 -43.31
N PRO A 1059 -12.38 -14.26 -44.64
CA PRO A 1059 -13.50 -14.43 -45.55
C PRO A 1059 -13.94 -15.90 -45.57
N GLY A 1060 -15.19 -16.18 -45.20
CA GLY A 1060 -15.80 -17.51 -45.26
C GLY A 1060 -16.47 -17.95 -43.96
N GLY A 1061 -17.80 -17.86 -43.93
CA GLY A 1061 -18.66 -18.50 -42.92
C GLY A 1061 -18.70 -17.88 -41.51
N VAL A 1062 -19.82 -18.11 -40.80
CA VAL A 1062 -19.97 -17.75 -39.38
C VAL A 1062 -19.01 -18.61 -38.54
N PRO A 1063 -18.09 -18.02 -37.76
CA PRO A 1063 -17.14 -18.79 -36.96
C PRO A 1063 -17.86 -19.74 -36.01
N ASP A 1064 -17.58 -21.03 -36.11
CA ASP A 1064 -18.17 -22.04 -35.25
C ASP A 1064 -17.42 -22.18 -33.91
N TYR A 1065 -17.95 -23.00 -33.00
CA TYR A 1065 -17.36 -23.21 -31.68
C TYR A 1065 -15.91 -23.76 -31.74
N ARG A 1066 -15.63 -24.65 -32.69
CA ARG A 1066 -14.31 -25.29 -32.83
C ARG A 1066 -13.28 -24.28 -33.31
N THR A 1067 -13.54 -23.64 -34.46
CA THR A 1067 -12.64 -22.66 -35.10
C THR A 1067 -12.31 -21.49 -34.17
N THR A 1068 -13.30 -20.96 -33.43
CA THR A 1068 -13.10 -19.82 -32.51
C THR A 1068 -12.36 -20.14 -31.21
N LEU A 1069 -12.25 -21.42 -30.83
CA LEU A 1069 -11.46 -21.84 -29.68
C LEU A 1069 -10.07 -22.34 -30.09
N THR A 1070 -9.99 -23.16 -31.14
CA THR A 1070 -8.73 -23.74 -31.63
C THR A 1070 -7.84 -22.70 -32.31
N GLY A 1071 -8.42 -21.62 -32.83
CA GLY A 1071 -7.70 -20.63 -33.61
C GLY A 1071 -7.44 -21.08 -35.06
N GLU A 1072 -8.09 -22.14 -35.53
CA GLU A 1072 -8.01 -22.63 -36.93
C GLU A 1072 -8.57 -21.64 -37.97
N VAL A 1073 -9.09 -20.52 -37.49
CA VAL A 1073 -9.33 -19.29 -38.27
C VAL A 1073 -8.03 -18.75 -38.90
N SER A 1074 -6.85 -19.17 -38.39
CA SER A 1074 -5.54 -18.88 -38.96
C SER A 1074 -5.12 -19.93 -39.99
N GLN A 1075 -4.98 -19.51 -41.25
CA GLN A 1075 -4.30 -20.31 -42.28
C GLN A 1075 -2.85 -20.59 -41.84
N GLU A 1076 -2.33 -21.79 -42.11
CA GLU A 1076 -0.91 -22.10 -41.93
C GLU A 1076 -0.06 -21.06 -42.70
N GLY A 1077 0.87 -20.39 -42.01
CA GLY A 1077 1.72 -19.34 -42.60
C GLY A 1077 1.33 -17.88 -42.28
N MET A 1078 0.30 -17.63 -41.48
CA MET A 1078 -0.12 -16.26 -41.12
C MET A 1078 0.89 -15.54 -40.19
N PRO A 1079 1.25 -14.26 -40.44
CA PRO A 1079 2.16 -13.51 -39.56
C PRO A 1079 1.63 -13.41 -38.12
N ALA A 1080 2.53 -13.51 -37.13
CA ALA A 1080 2.17 -13.52 -35.71
C ALA A 1080 1.37 -12.27 -35.25
N GLN A 1081 1.63 -11.12 -35.88
CA GLN A 1081 0.88 -9.88 -35.63
C GLN A 1081 -0.58 -9.99 -36.07
N LEU A 1082 -0.83 -10.56 -37.26
CA LEU A 1082 -2.15 -10.76 -37.83
C LEU A 1082 -2.95 -11.78 -37.00
N LEU A 1083 -2.33 -12.92 -36.65
CA LEU A 1083 -2.90 -13.91 -35.73
C LEU A 1083 -3.36 -13.27 -34.43
N THR A 1084 -2.55 -12.38 -33.86
CA THR A 1084 -2.89 -11.70 -32.62
C THR A 1084 -4.08 -10.75 -32.78
N ALA A 1085 -4.13 -10.00 -33.89
CA ALA A 1085 -5.22 -9.07 -34.19
C ALA A 1085 -6.55 -9.81 -34.43
N THR A 1086 -6.53 -10.92 -35.17
CA THR A 1086 -7.66 -11.82 -35.36
C THR A 1086 -8.17 -12.37 -34.03
N TRP A 1087 -7.26 -12.89 -33.19
CA TRP A 1087 -7.62 -13.48 -31.91
C TRP A 1087 -8.25 -12.47 -30.94
N LEU A 1088 -7.68 -11.27 -30.87
CA LEU A 1088 -8.24 -10.17 -30.09
C LEU A 1088 -9.65 -9.81 -30.57
N THR A 1089 -9.84 -9.68 -31.89
CA THR A 1089 -11.12 -9.33 -32.52
C THR A 1089 -12.21 -10.32 -32.14
N ILE A 1090 -11.94 -11.62 -32.28
CA ILE A 1090 -12.86 -12.70 -31.87
C ILE A 1090 -13.25 -12.57 -30.39
N ASN A 1091 -12.28 -12.30 -29.51
CA ASN A 1091 -12.55 -12.18 -28.07
C ASN A 1091 -13.32 -10.90 -27.70
N CYS A 1092 -13.11 -9.78 -28.40
CA CYS A 1092 -13.91 -8.57 -28.24
C CYS A 1092 -15.37 -8.78 -28.66
N ILE A 1093 -15.61 -9.50 -29.76
CA ILE A 1093 -16.96 -9.86 -30.21
C ILE A 1093 -17.64 -10.77 -29.18
N LYS A 1094 -16.94 -11.80 -28.68
CA LYS A 1094 -17.46 -12.68 -27.60
C LYS A 1094 -17.82 -11.90 -26.33
N ASP A 1095 -16.98 -10.95 -25.90
CA ASP A 1095 -17.29 -10.11 -24.73
C ASP A 1095 -18.53 -9.23 -24.96
N ALA A 1096 -18.69 -8.69 -26.17
CA ALA A 1096 -19.88 -7.91 -26.53
C ALA A 1096 -21.16 -8.76 -26.53
N ILE A 1097 -21.11 -9.98 -27.09
CA ILE A 1097 -22.21 -10.96 -27.08
C ILE A 1097 -22.57 -11.36 -25.63
N TRP A 1098 -21.57 -11.64 -24.80
CA TRP A 1098 -21.79 -12.00 -23.41
C TRP A 1098 -22.36 -10.83 -22.60
N THR A 1099 -21.86 -9.62 -22.83
CA THR A 1099 -22.35 -8.39 -22.19
C THR A 1099 -23.81 -8.13 -22.56
N SER A 1100 -24.18 -8.25 -23.84
CA SER A 1100 -25.56 -8.04 -24.28
C SER A 1100 -26.52 -9.07 -23.67
N ARG A 1101 -26.12 -10.35 -23.60
CA ARG A 1101 -26.90 -11.39 -22.92
C ARG A 1101 -27.14 -11.04 -21.45
N ASN A 1102 -26.12 -10.59 -20.73
CA ASN A 1102 -26.26 -10.25 -19.32
C ASN A 1102 -27.14 -9.01 -19.09
N LEU A 1103 -27.21 -8.09 -20.05
CA LEU A 1103 -28.17 -6.97 -20.01
C LEU A 1103 -29.61 -7.45 -20.17
N VAL A 1104 -29.86 -8.44 -21.02
CA VAL A 1104 -31.19 -9.06 -21.14
C VAL A 1104 -31.58 -9.76 -19.84
N VAL A 1105 -30.67 -10.55 -19.26
CA VAL A 1105 -30.97 -11.31 -18.03
C VAL A 1105 -31.08 -10.41 -16.79
N GLY A 1106 -30.10 -9.53 -16.58
CA GLY A 1106 -30.01 -8.74 -15.35
C GLY A 1106 -30.79 -7.42 -15.38
N LYS A 1107 -31.06 -6.86 -16.57
CA LYS A 1107 -31.71 -5.56 -16.73
C LYS A 1107 -32.94 -5.58 -17.64
N ARG A 1108 -33.35 -6.76 -18.15
CA ARG A 1108 -34.45 -6.92 -19.12
C ARG A 1108 -34.32 -6.02 -20.35
N MET A 1109 -33.08 -5.65 -20.70
CA MET A 1109 -32.79 -4.71 -21.77
C MET A 1109 -32.32 -5.45 -23.01
N GLN A 1110 -33.07 -5.35 -24.09
CA GLN A 1110 -32.68 -5.89 -25.39
C GLN A 1110 -31.68 -4.95 -26.07
N VAL A 1111 -30.71 -5.54 -26.78
CA VAL A 1111 -29.65 -4.80 -27.48
C VAL A 1111 -29.66 -5.22 -28.94
N SER A 1112 -29.78 -4.26 -29.85
CA SER A 1112 -29.77 -4.53 -31.29
C SER A 1112 -28.43 -5.13 -31.75
N VAL A 1113 -28.45 -5.95 -32.81
CA VAL A 1113 -27.22 -6.52 -33.39
C VAL A 1113 -26.22 -5.42 -33.78
N HIS A 1114 -26.70 -4.31 -34.34
CA HIS A 1114 -25.87 -3.15 -34.67
C HIS A 1114 -25.16 -2.59 -33.43
N SER A 1115 -25.88 -2.39 -32.32
CA SER A 1115 -25.30 -1.88 -31.07
C SER A 1115 -24.27 -2.84 -30.47
N ILE A 1116 -24.43 -4.16 -30.64
CA ILE A 1116 -23.44 -5.14 -30.18
C ILE A 1116 -22.17 -5.08 -31.03
N ILE A 1117 -22.30 -4.92 -32.36
CA ILE A 1117 -21.15 -4.70 -33.26
C ILE A 1117 -20.39 -3.43 -32.88
N GLN A 1118 -21.11 -2.32 -32.63
CA GLN A 1118 -20.49 -1.07 -32.18
C GLN A 1118 -19.77 -1.24 -30.83
N LEU A 1119 -20.35 -2.00 -29.89
CA LEU A 1119 -19.70 -2.32 -28.63
C LEU A 1119 -18.40 -3.10 -28.84
N ALA A 1120 -18.39 -4.08 -29.74
CA ALA A 1120 -17.19 -4.84 -30.09
C ALA A 1120 -16.12 -3.96 -30.76
N LYS A 1121 -16.51 -3.07 -31.68
CA LYS A 1121 -15.61 -2.08 -32.30
C LYS A 1121 -14.99 -1.14 -31.27
N TYR A 1122 -15.80 -0.59 -30.37
CA TYR A 1122 -15.33 0.26 -29.28
C TYR A 1122 -14.29 -0.46 -28.40
N ARG A 1123 -14.54 -1.73 -28.06
CA ARG A 1123 -13.61 -2.56 -27.28
C ARG A 1123 -12.29 -2.80 -28.02
N LEU A 1124 -12.34 -2.98 -29.34
CA LEU A 1124 -11.16 -3.19 -30.18
C LEU A 1124 -10.35 -1.90 -30.35
N GLN A 1125 -11.03 -0.75 -30.49
CA GLN A 1125 -10.40 0.58 -30.53
C GLN A 1125 -9.67 0.91 -29.23
N GLU A 1126 -10.26 0.58 -28.07
CA GLU A 1126 -9.57 0.70 -26.78
C GLU A 1126 -8.28 -0.13 -26.70
N TYR A 1127 -8.11 -1.13 -27.57
CA TYR A 1127 -6.95 -2.02 -27.57
C TYR A 1127 -5.89 -1.62 -28.60
N THR A 1128 -6.30 -1.11 -29.77
CA THR A 1128 -5.36 -0.59 -30.77
C THR A 1128 -4.66 0.67 -30.27
N ALA A 1129 -5.37 1.56 -29.55
CA ALA A 1129 -4.77 2.70 -28.86
C ALA A 1129 -3.68 2.30 -27.85
N TRP A 1130 -3.78 1.10 -27.24
CA TRP A 1130 -2.79 0.56 -26.30
C TRP A 1130 -1.53 0.00 -26.98
N ARG A 1131 -1.59 -0.44 -28.25
CA ARG A 1131 -0.41 -1.00 -28.95
C ARG A 1131 0.47 0.05 -29.60
N TYR A 1132 -0.14 1.11 -30.15
CA TYR A 1132 0.62 2.18 -30.82
C TYR A 1132 1.46 3.02 -29.85
N SER A 1133 1.20 2.97 -28.53
CA SER A 1133 2.04 3.59 -27.51
C SER A 1133 3.26 2.76 -27.10
N ASP A 1134 3.18 1.42 -27.20
CA ASP A 1134 4.24 0.47 -26.81
C ASP A 1134 5.37 0.40 -27.86
N GLU A 1135 5.11 0.82 -29.10
CA GLU A 1135 6.13 0.90 -30.17
C GLU A 1135 6.93 2.22 -30.14
N GLY A 1136 6.56 3.17 -29.27
CA GLY A 1136 7.28 4.43 -29.06
C GLY A 1136 8.40 4.38 -28.00
N ASP A 1137 8.43 3.35 -27.15
CA ASP A 1137 9.45 3.17 -26.11
C ASP A 1137 10.20 1.85 -26.33
N GLY A 1138 11.39 1.96 -26.93
CA GLY A 1138 12.28 0.85 -27.29
C GLY A 1138 12.94 0.14 -26.10
N HIS A 1139 12.17 -0.33 -25.12
CA HIS A 1139 12.65 -1.16 -24.02
C HIS A 1139 11.75 -2.39 -23.80
N ARG A 1140 12.07 -3.49 -24.49
CA ARG A 1140 11.72 -4.84 -23.99
C ARG A 1140 12.79 -5.29 -22.97
N PRO A 1141 12.42 -5.98 -21.89
CA PRO A 1141 13.38 -6.66 -21.02
C PRO A 1141 14.08 -7.81 -21.72
#